data_AF-A0A1E4G2L5-F1
#
_entry.id   AF-A0A1E4G2L5-F1
#
_cell.length_a   1.000
_cell.length_b   1.000
_cell.length_c   1.000
_cell.angle_alpha   90.00
_cell.angle_beta   90.00
_cell.angle_gamma   90.00
#
_symmetry.space_group_name_H-M   'P 1'
#
loop_
_entity.id
_entity.type
_entity.pdbx_description
1 polymer ?
#
loop_
_entity_poly.entity_id
_entity_poly.type
_entity_poly.pdbx_seq_one_letter_code
_entity_poly.pdbx_strand_id
1 'polypeptide(L)'
;MKPTLVVASTFVAEPLRESLEFWTSTVEQDWQLKFAPSGQLFQQLLDPTSALRTNHQGVNVLLVRLDDWRGSGHLQENLRTFEESLRAAVEGTPRYLVVLCPSQSDQEENLPVLPAVSTLLPQDYLDPYSVTGSISSLGPIPYHAQFFTALGTAIVRRLQSWSRPPCKVVVVDCDQTLWLGACAEGSVQVTPAHQAFQAFLIEQTHQGRLLCLASKNAEADVWAVFDQHPDMLLQRTHLASARINWQPKSSNLRELAQELNFGLDTFLFLDDDAVEIAEVRSTCPAVTAVQLPESHRLAFLQHLWLLDGTSTTPRTQLLRDEAERQRLRAQAPSLAAFIAQLGVQVAFSPLADGELARAAELSLRTTQMHLAPRAWSEPELAMRRTTGICVGVHCQDRLGDYGLVGLLCAHESGEVDGFMLSCRALGRGVEHRMLAWLGQQGQQQGWSGLRLKLSETARNLPARQFVASLGGPELSVSQAAEVRWRPQNAVPAPTAAVASIETASWDSLLMQRIAEELTTAETILRSMRLARGARPELCTAYAAPQNETERELAALLGELLRVDPVGRNDSFYDLGGHSLLAAQVLSLIEERLHVQLSPIVLFRGPFTVAELAQTVHESRLQAADEGELLEVLSELDDLSDEEVRALLLEGS
;
A
#
# COMPACT_ATOMS: atom_id res chain seq x y z
N MET A 1 3.49 24.17 -5.33
CA MET A 1 3.20 24.32 -3.88
C MET A 1 3.20 22.93 -3.29
N LYS A 2 3.73 22.77 -2.06
CA LYS A 2 3.72 21.47 -1.38
C LYS A 2 2.28 21.08 -1.02
N PRO A 3 1.84 19.82 -1.23
CA PRO A 3 0.52 19.38 -0.81
C PRO A 3 0.41 19.49 0.72
N THR A 4 -0.73 19.94 1.23
CA THR A 4 -0.93 20.16 2.67
C THR A 4 -1.76 19.03 3.27
N LEU A 5 -1.28 18.44 4.37
CA LEU A 5 -2.06 17.54 5.21
C LEU A 5 -2.62 18.35 6.37
N VAL A 6 -3.92 18.60 6.35
CA VAL A 6 -4.61 19.32 7.44
C VAL A 6 -5.25 18.32 8.37
N VAL A 7 -4.84 18.32 9.63
CA VAL A 7 -5.41 17.47 10.69
C VAL A 7 -6.35 18.32 11.54
N ALA A 8 -7.61 17.91 11.65
CA ALA A 8 -8.58 18.48 12.58
C ALA A 8 -9.13 17.35 13.46
N SER A 9 -9.34 17.64 14.74
CA SER A 9 -9.65 16.61 15.74
C SER A 9 -10.62 17.12 16.81
N THR A 10 -11.35 16.18 17.42
CA THR A 10 -12.20 16.47 18.60
C THR A 10 -11.38 16.62 19.89
N PHE A 11 -10.12 16.13 19.90
CA PHE A 11 -9.18 16.16 21.02
C PHE A 11 -7.81 16.76 20.61
N VAL A 12 -6.85 16.89 21.53
CA VAL A 12 -5.47 17.37 21.24
C VAL A 12 -4.70 16.31 20.45
N ALA A 13 -4.39 16.60 19.19
CA ALA A 13 -3.79 15.65 18.24
C ALA A 13 -2.33 15.96 17.89
N GLU A 14 -1.75 17.00 18.47
CA GLU A 14 -0.38 17.47 18.24
C GLU A 14 0.69 16.36 18.38
N PRO A 15 0.60 15.38 19.31
CA PRO A 15 1.54 14.26 19.36
C PRO A 15 1.60 13.42 18.08
N LEU A 16 0.55 13.43 17.25
CA LEU A 16 0.53 12.74 15.95
C LEU A 16 1.59 13.27 14.98
N ARG A 17 2.02 14.52 15.16
CA ARG A 17 3.01 15.19 14.29
C ARG A 17 4.28 14.36 14.13
N GLU A 18 4.79 13.80 15.21
CA GLU A 18 6.05 13.05 15.19
C GLU A 18 5.98 11.84 14.25
N SER A 19 4.90 11.06 14.34
CA SER A 19 4.67 9.91 13.46
C SER A 19 4.47 10.32 12.01
N LEU A 20 3.70 11.38 11.75
CA LEU A 20 3.49 11.90 10.40
C LEU A 20 4.80 12.37 9.77
N GLU A 21 5.62 13.16 10.49
CA GLU A 21 6.89 13.68 9.99
C GLU A 21 7.87 12.54 9.67
N PHE A 22 8.02 11.58 10.59
CA PHE A 22 8.83 10.38 10.39
C PHE A 22 8.45 9.65 9.11
N TRP A 23 7.16 9.34 8.94
CA TRP A 23 6.70 8.59 7.79
C TRP A 23 6.76 9.40 6.50
N THR A 24 6.43 10.69 6.50
CA THR A 24 6.57 11.55 5.32
C THR A 24 8.01 11.64 4.84
N SER A 25 8.98 11.69 5.79
CA SER A 25 10.40 11.63 5.45
C SER A 25 10.79 10.25 4.93
N THR A 26 10.33 9.18 5.58
CA THR A 26 10.69 7.79 5.26
C THR A 26 10.18 7.36 3.88
N VAL A 27 9.01 7.85 3.46
CA VAL A 27 8.42 7.57 2.14
C VAL A 27 8.75 8.64 1.08
N GLU A 28 9.67 9.55 1.41
CA GLU A 28 10.15 10.65 0.56
C GLU A 28 9.03 11.54 -0.01
N GLN A 29 8.02 11.84 0.81
CA GLN A 29 6.92 12.74 0.42
C GLN A 29 6.95 14.04 1.20
N ASP A 30 6.99 15.15 0.46
CA ASP A 30 7.12 16.49 1.01
C ASP A 30 5.75 17.13 1.33
N TRP A 31 5.08 16.61 2.36
CA TRP A 31 3.79 17.14 2.85
C TRP A 31 3.99 18.29 3.83
N GLN A 32 3.23 19.37 3.66
CA GLN A 32 3.13 20.40 4.68
C GLN A 32 2.07 20.01 5.72
N LEU A 33 2.49 19.77 6.97
CA LEU A 33 1.57 19.43 8.06
C LEU A 33 0.96 20.69 8.70
N LYS A 34 -0.36 20.74 8.80
CA LYS A 34 -1.10 21.78 9.54
C LYS A 34 -2.10 21.13 10.49
N PHE A 35 -2.11 21.59 11.74
CA PHE A 35 -3.09 21.16 12.73
C PHE A 35 -4.07 22.30 12.97
N ALA A 36 -5.36 22.00 12.86
CA ALA A 36 -6.42 22.90 13.26
C ALA A 36 -6.57 22.89 14.78
N PRO A 37 -7.12 23.96 15.41
CA PRO A 37 -7.38 23.98 16.84
C PRO A 37 -8.26 22.79 17.27
N SER A 38 -7.89 22.15 18.37
CA SER A 38 -8.62 20.99 18.91
C SER A 38 -10.04 21.36 19.35
N GLY A 39 -10.96 20.41 19.23
CA GLY A 39 -12.37 20.58 19.64
C GLY A 39 -13.22 21.48 18.73
N GLN A 40 -12.66 21.99 17.62
CA GLN A 40 -13.35 22.91 16.70
C GLN A 40 -13.75 22.26 15.36
N LEU A 41 -13.91 20.94 15.32
CA LEU A 41 -14.12 20.19 14.08
C LEU A 41 -15.29 20.73 13.23
N PHE A 42 -16.44 21.01 13.86
CA PHE A 42 -17.61 21.59 13.18
C PHE A 42 -17.34 22.99 12.61
N GLN A 43 -16.71 23.85 13.40
CA GLN A 43 -16.37 25.22 12.97
C GLN A 43 -15.43 25.19 11.77
N GLN A 44 -14.45 24.29 11.78
CA GLN A 44 -13.50 24.13 10.67
C GLN A 44 -14.19 23.59 9.39
N LEU A 45 -15.22 22.76 9.50
CA LEU A 45 -15.96 22.27 8.33
C LEU A 45 -16.93 23.32 7.75
N LEU A 46 -17.49 24.17 8.61
CA LEU A 46 -18.48 25.18 8.23
C LEU A 46 -17.88 26.50 7.77
N ASP A 47 -16.74 26.93 8.33
CA ASP A 47 -16.07 28.18 7.96
C ASP A 47 -15.37 28.06 6.60
N PRO A 48 -15.84 28.75 5.53
CA PRO A 48 -15.24 28.68 4.19
C PRO A 48 -13.78 29.14 4.13
N THR A 49 -13.31 29.88 5.13
CA THR A 49 -11.93 30.39 5.22
C THR A 49 -10.99 29.48 6.00
N SER A 50 -11.52 28.39 6.57
CA SER A 50 -10.75 27.46 7.38
C SER A 50 -9.64 26.76 6.60
N ALA A 51 -8.68 26.18 7.33
CA ALA A 51 -7.62 25.37 6.73
C ALA A 51 -8.18 24.15 5.98
N LEU A 52 -9.28 23.54 6.47
CA LEU A 52 -9.94 22.43 5.78
C LEU A 52 -10.57 22.89 4.46
N ARG A 53 -11.28 24.03 4.48
CA ARG A 53 -12.06 24.54 3.34
C ARG A 53 -11.19 25.17 2.24
N THR A 54 -10.00 25.64 2.58
CA THR A 54 -9.06 26.26 1.64
C THR A 54 -7.99 25.30 1.11
N ASN A 55 -7.90 24.07 1.65
CA ASN A 55 -6.91 23.08 1.25
C ASN A 55 -7.28 22.39 -0.08
N HIS A 56 -7.15 23.07 -1.22
CA HIS A 56 -7.59 22.53 -2.51
C HIS A 56 -6.65 21.50 -3.17
N GLN A 57 -5.39 21.42 -2.73
CA GLN A 57 -4.35 20.57 -3.35
C GLN A 57 -3.79 19.51 -2.39
N GLY A 58 -4.43 19.30 -1.24
CA GLY A 58 -3.95 18.43 -0.18
C GLY A 58 -4.98 17.40 0.28
N VAL A 59 -4.81 16.91 1.50
CA VAL A 59 -5.71 15.96 2.16
C VAL A 59 -6.14 16.52 3.51
N ASN A 60 -7.42 16.32 3.83
CA ASN A 60 -8.02 16.70 5.10
C ASN A 60 -8.26 15.44 5.95
N VAL A 61 -7.64 15.37 7.13
CA VAL A 61 -7.78 14.26 8.08
C VAL A 61 -8.61 14.71 9.27
N LEU A 62 -9.72 14.03 9.52
CA LEU A 62 -10.66 14.33 10.60
C LEU A 62 -10.59 13.21 11.64
N LEU A 63 -10.02 13.49 12.81
CA LEU A 63 -9.93 12.54 13.93
C LEU A 63 -11.13 12.72 14.85
N VAL A 64 -11.96 11.69 14.95
CA VAL A 64 -13.22 11.74 15.68
C VAL A 64 -13.18 10.76 16.85
N ARG A 65 -13.27 11.28 18.07
CA ARG A 65 -13.52 10.48 19.27
C ARG A 65 -14.95 10.75 19.75
N LEU A 66 -15.78 9.71 19.79
CA LEU A 66 -17.22 9.86 20.07
C LEU A 66 -17.51 10.31 21.51
N ASP A 67 -16.65 9.98 22.47
CA ASP A 67 -16.78 10.44 23.86
C ASP A 67 -16.84 11.98 23.97
N ASP A 68 -16.12 12.69 23.10
CA ASP A 68 -16.08 14.15 23.10
C ASP A 68 -17.43 14.77 22.70
N TRP A 69 -18.30 13.99 22.06
CA TRP A 69 -19.67 14.36 21.68
C TRP A 69 -20.74 13.79 22.62
N ARG A 70 -20.38 12.83 23.49
CA ARG A 70 -21.30 12.25 24.49
C ARG A 70 -21.54 13.19 25.66
N GLY A 71 -20.53 13.95 26.08
CA GLY A 71 -20.62 14.86 27.23
C GLY A 71 -21.72 15.92 27.14
N SER A 72 -22.25 16.20 25.95
CA SER A 72 -23.37 17.12 25.74
C SER A 72 -24.75 16.47 25.79
N GLY A 73 -24.87 15.14 25.88
CA GLY A 73 -26.17 14.43 25.84
C GLY A 73 -26.83 14.36 24.44
N HIS A 74 -26.13 14.83 23.40
CA HIS A 74 -26.66 15.02 22.04
C HIS A 74 -25.87 14.24 20.97
N LEU A 75 -25.30 13.07 21.29
CA LEU A 75 -24.41 12.32 20.38
C LEU A 75 -25.00 12.11 18.97
N GLN A 76 -26.27 11.69 18.88
CA GLN A 76 -26.95 11.45 17.60
C GLN A 76 -27.16 12.74 16.79
N GLU A 77 -27.42 13.86 17.45
CA GLU A 77 -27.56 15.17 16.81
C GLU A 77 -26.20 15.69 16.34
N ASN A 78 -25.14 15.48 17.12
CA ASN A 78 -23.77 15.81 16.75
C ASN A 78 -23.28 14.98 15.55
N LEU A 79 -23.58 13.68 15.52
CA LEU A 79 -23.28 12.79 14.39
C LEU A 79 -23.98 13.24 13.11
N ARG A 80 -25.28 13.57 13.21
CA ARG A 80 -26.05 14.09 12.08
C ARG A 80 -25.49 15.43 11.58
N THR A 81 -25.20 16.35 12.49
CA THR A 81 -24.62 17.65 12.17
C THR A 81 -23.24 17.48 11.52
N PHE A 82 -22.44 16.52 11.98
CA PHE A 82 -21.14 16.20 11.42
C PHE A 82 -21.27 15.69 9.99
N GLU A 83 -22.20 14.76 9.76
CA GLU A 83 -22.48 14.23 8.42
C GLU A 83 -22.91 15.32 7.44
N GLU A 84 -23.86 16.16 7.85
CA GLU A 84 -24.38 17.27 7.03
C GLU A 84 -23.25 18.29 6.71
N SER A 85 -22.44 18.63 7.70
CA SER A 85 -21.29 19.54 7.54
C SER A 85 -20.20 18.97 6.64
N LEU A 86 -19.88 17.68 6.81
CA LEU A 86 -18.88 16.99 6.01
C LEU A 86 -19.35 16.84 4.57
N ARG A 87 -20.61 16.47 4.34
CA ARG A 87 -21.21 16.39 3.00
C ARG A 87 -21.10 17.74 2.27
N ALA A 88 -21.45 18.83 2.94
CA ALA A 88 -21.32 20.19 2.39
C ALA A 88 -19.86 20.63 2.14
N ALA A 89 -18.88 20.01 2.82
CA ALA A 89 -17.46 20.30 2.63
C ALA A 89 -16.84 19.52 1.46
N VAL A 90 -17.26 18.27 1.28
CA VAL A 90 -16.77 17.38 0.22
C VAL A 90 -17.19 17.87 -1.18
N GLU A 91 -18.31 18.57 -1.31
CA GLU A 91 -18.76 19.13 -2.61
C GLU A 91 -17.84 20.21 -3.19
N GLY A 92 -16.87 20.75 -2.43
CA GLY A 92 -16.01 21.87 -2.87
C GLY A 92 -14.50 21.75 -2.61
N THR A 93 -14.02 20.66 -1.99
CA THR A 93 -12.61 20.53 -1.56
C THR A 93 -12.12 19.08 -1.72
N PRO A 94 -10.79 18.79 -1.74
CA PRO A 94 -10.26 17.49 -2.10
C PRO A 94 -10.44 16.45 -0.98
N ARG A 95 -9.82 15.29 -1.18
CA ARG A 95 -10.01 14.04 -0.45
C ARG A 95 -10.03 14.22 1.08
N TYR A 96 -11.10 13.73 1.71
CA TYR A 96 -11.24 13.62 3.17
C TYR A 96 -10.95 12.20 3.65
N LEU A 97 -10.20 12.11 4.75
CA LEU A 97 -9.98 10.91 5.55
C LEU A 97 -10.61 11.11 6.92
N VAL A 98 -11.66 10.35 7.24
CA VAL A 98 -12.22 10.33 8.60
C VAL A 98 -11.60 9.17 9.36
N VAL A 99 -11.08 9.43 10.54
CA VAL A 99 -10.50 8.40 11.42
C VAL A 99 -11.31 8.35 12.71
N LEU A 100 -11.90 7.20 12.98
CA LEU A 100 -12.58 6.94 14.23
C LEU A 100 -11.56 6.52 15.28
N CYS A 101 -11.55 7.22 16.41
CA CYS A 101 -10.65 6.97 17.53
C CYS A 101 -11.39 6.23 18.67
N PRO A 102 -10.70 5.33 19.41
CA PRO A 102 -11.32 4.52 20.46
C PRO A 102 -11.98 5.38 21.53
N SER A 103 -13.12 4.93 22.02
CA SER A 103 -13.93 5.59 23.03
C SER A 103 -14.10 4.67 24.25
N GLN A 104 -14.37 5.22 25.43
CA GLN A 104 -14.44 4.45 26.67
C GLN A 104 -15.68 3.53 26.76
N SER A 105 -16.74 3.83 26.00
CA SER A 105 -17.92 2.96 25.95
C SER A 105 -17.81 1.92 24.83
N ASP A 106 -18.08 0.65 25.16
CA ASP A 106 -18.11 -0.50 24.24
C ASP A 106 -19.25 -0.46 23.20
N GLN A 107 -20.06 0.60 23.15
CA GLN A 107 -21.08 0.75 22.11
C GLN A 107 -20.44 1.27 20.82
N GLU A 108 -20.29 0.35 19.85
CA GLU A 108 -19.93 0.65 18.46
C GLU A 108 -21.05 1.46 17.80
N GLU A 109 -20.95 2.78 17.86
CA GLU A 109 -21.73 3.67 17.02
C GLU A 109 -20.94 3.96 15.74
N ASN A 110 -21.49 3.53 14.60
CA ASN A 110 -20.85 3.72 13.31
C ASN A 110 -20.98 5.17 12.84
N LEU A 111 -19.87 5.73 12.34
CA LEU A 111 -19.92 6.95 11.57
C LEU A 111 -20.73 6.73 10.28
N PRO A 112 -21.47 7.74 9.81
CA PRO A 112 -22.19 7.65 8.55
C PRO A 112 -21.23 7.47 7.38
N VAL A 113 -21.52 6.49 6.51
CA VAL A 113 -20.69 6.15 5.35
C VAL A 113 -21.01 7.12 4.21
N LEU A 114 -20.08 8.01 3.90
CA LEU A 114 -20.17 8.89 2.73
C LEU A 114 -19.34 8.30 1.57
N PRO A 115 -19.92 8.03 0.39
CA PRO A 115 -19.21 7.37 -0.73
C PRO A 115 -17.94 8.07 -1.22
N ALA A 116 -17.81 9.37 -0.97
CA ALA A 116 -16.66 10.20 -1.38
C ALA A 116 -15.62 10.41 -0.27
N VAL A 117 -15.84 9.83 0.92
CA VAL A 117 -14.96 9.97 2.09
C VAL A 117 -14.38 8.61 2.43
N SER A 118 -13.07 8.57 2.63
CA SER A 118 -12.41 7.37 3.12
C SER A 118 -12.44 7.34 4.65
N THR A 119 -12.63 6.16 5.22
CA THR A 119 -12.67 5.96 6.68
C THR A 119 -11.54 5.03 7.14
N LEU A 120 -11.02 5.29 8.35
CA LEU A 120 -10.22 4.36 9.14
C LEU A 120 -10.92 4.11 10.48
N LEU A 121 -11.10 2.84 10.82
CA LEU A 121 -11.66 2.38 12.08
C LEU A 121 -10.53 1.95 13.04
N PRO A 122 -10.76 1.89 14.36
CA PRO A 122 -9.74 1.47 15.33
C PRO A 122 -9.00 0.19 14.96
N GLN A 123 -9.73 -0.85 14.56
CA GLN A 123 -9.16 -2.13 14.12
C GLN A 123 -8.20 -2.01 12.91
N ASP A 124 -8.36 -1.00 12.05
CA ASP A 124 -7.52 -0.82 10.86
C ASP A 124 -6.09 -0.37 11.21
N TYR A 125 -5.87 0.08 12.44
CA TYR A 125 -4.57 0.62 12.88
C TYR A 125 -4.13 0.18 14.27
N LEU A 126 -5.02 -0.38 15.11
CA LEU A 126 -4.61 -0.95 16.40
C LEU A 126 -4.11 -2.37 16.23
N ASP A 127 -4.90 -3.22 15.56
CA ASP A 127 -4.59 -4.65 15.41
C ASP A 127 -3.31 -4.88 14.60
N PRO A 128 -3.11 -4.23 13.43
CA PRO A 128 -1.91 -4.46 12.62
C PRO A 128 -0.62 -4.04 13.33
N TYR A 129 -0.69 -3.15 14.32
CA TYR A 129 0.48 -2.62 15.03
C TYR A 129 0.53 -3.01 16.51
N SER A 130 -0.28 -3.99 16.92
CA SER A 130 -0.31 -4.58 18.26
C SER A 130 -0.54 -3.56 19.39
N VAL A 131 -1.37 -2.55 19.16
CA VAL A 131 -1.67 -1.51 20.16
C VAL A 131 -2.98 -1.83 20.87
N THR A 132 -2.95 -1.88 22.21
CA THR A 132 -4.18 -1.94 22.99
C THR A 132 -4.79 -0.53 23.09
N GLY A 133 -6.10 -0.40 22.93
CA GLY A 133 -6.82 0.88 22.97
C GLY A 133 -6.91 1.52 24.36
N SER A 134 -5.82 1.49 25.15
CA SER A 134 -5.78 2.07 26.49
C SER A 134 -5.89 3.60 26.42
N ILE A 135 -7.04 4.10 26.88
CA ILE A 135 -7.36 5.52 27.01
C ILE A 135 -6.78 6.01 28.34
N SER A 136 -5.91 7.02 28.30
CA SER A 136 -5.42 7.68 29.51
C SER A 136 -6.58 8.40 30.20
N SER A 137 -6.77 8.17 31.49
CA SER A 137 -7.92 8.67 32.24
C SER A 137 -7.84 10.15 32.65
N LEU A 138 -6.74 10.86 32.34
CA LEU A 138 -6.50 12.21 32.83
C LEU A 138 -5.72 13.07 31.81
N GLY A 139 -6.40 14.03 31.17
CA GLY A 139 -5.77 15.10 30.38
C GLY A 139 -6.41 15.38 29.02
N PRO A 140 -6.00 16.47 28.34
CA PRO A 140 -6.50 16.83 27.01
C PRO A 140 -5.94 15.94 25.88
N ILE A 141 -4.92 15.13 26.19
CA ILE A 141 -4.30 14.12 25.31
C ILE A 141 -4.81 12.75 25.77
N PRO A 142 -5.74 12.12 25.05
CA PRO A 142 -6.45 10.93 25.54
C PRO A 142 -5.73 9.60 25.31
N TYR A 143 -4.65 9.58 24.52
CA TYR A 143 -3.96 8.34 24.12
C TYR A 143 -2.45 8.41 24.39
N HIS A 144 -1.82 7.24 24.47
CA HIS A 144 -0.38 7.10 24.69
C HIS A 144 0.42 7.15 23.37
N ALA A 145 1.76 7.21 23.45
CA ALA A 145 2.62 7.42 22.27
C ALA A 145 2.50 6.32 21.20
N GLN A 146 2.37 5.04 21.60
CA GLN A 146 2.21 3.93 20.65
C GLN A 146 0.91 4.06 19.83
N PHE A 147 -0.19 4.54 20.43
CA PHE A 147 -1.43 4.87 19.71
C PHE A 147 -1.18 5.90 18.60
N PHE A 148 -0.57 7.04 18.93
CA PHE A 148 -0.30 8.08 17.93
C PHE A 148 0.68 7.61 16.85
N THR A 149 1.60 6.72 17.22
CA THR A 149 2.52 6.07 16.30
C THR A 149 1.77 5.22 15.28
N ALA A 150 0.91 4.31 15.76
CA ALA A 150 0.10 3.45 14.91
C ALA A 150 -0.89 4.24 14.03
N LEU A 151 -1.57 5.23 14.62
CA LEU A 151 -2.49 6.12 13.90
C LEU A 151 -1.79 6.90 12.77
N GLY A 152 -0.63 7.51 13.05
CA GLY A 152 0.15 8.23 12.04
C GLY A 152 0.64 7.29 10.94
N THR A 153 1.06 6.08 11.30
CA THR A 153 1.43 5.02 10.34
C THR A 153 0.28 4.68 9.41
N ALA A 154 -0.92 4.43 9.95
CA ALA A 154 -2.10 4.09 9.17
C ALA A 154 -2.58 5.23 8.27
N ILE A 155 -2.50 6.48 8.74
CA ILE A 155 -2.80 7.67 7.93
C ILE A 155 -1.85 7.70 6.73
N VAL A 156 -0.53 7.64 6.94
CA VAL A 156 0.42 7.71 5.82
C VAL A 156 0.31 6.49 4.90
N ARG A 157 0.14 5.28 5.44
CA ARG A 157 -0.15 4.06 4.68
C ARG A 157 -1.37 4.26 3.77
N ARG A 158 -2.47 4.83 4.28
CA ARG A 158 -3.65 5.19 3.48
C ARG A 158 -3.34 6.24 2.41
N LEU A 159 -2.55 7.27 2.72
CA LEU A 159 -2.11 8.28 1.74
C LEU A 159 -1.25 7.68 0.62
N GLN A 160 -0.40 6.69 0.92
CA GLN A 160 0.39 5.97 -0.09
C GLN A 160 -0.52 5.23 -1.06
N SER A 161 -1.54 4.53 -0.55
CA SER A 161 -2.49 3.78 -1.40
C SER A 161 -3.23 4.64 -2.43
N TRP A 162 -3.31 5.96 -2.19
CA TRP A 162 -3.95 6.94 -3.06
C TRP A 162 -3.03 7.59 -4.09
N SER A 163 -1.73 7.57 -3.82
CA SER A 163 -0.71 8.32 -4.55
C SER A 163 0.13 7.41 -5.45
N ARG A 164 0.25 6.13 -5.08
CA ARG A 164 1.03 5.13 -5.80
C ARG A 164 0.13 4.23 -6.67
N PRO A 165 0.67 3.65 -7.76
CA PRO A 165 -0.06 2.67 -8.55
C PRO A 165 -0.42 1.46 -7.67
N PRO A 166 -1.65 0.93 -7.78
CA PRO A 166 -2.01 -0.29 -7.08
C PRO A 166 -1.19 -1.45 -7.66
N CYS A 167 -0.74 -2.35 -6.80
CA CYS A 167 -0.17 -3.61 -7.27
C CYS A 167 -1.28 -4.47 -7.89
N LYS A 168 -1.05 -4.91 -9.13
CA LYS A 168 -2.02 -5.66 -9.94
C LYS A 168 -1.58 -7.09 -10.18
N VAL A 169 -0.27 -7.35 -10.15
CA VAL A 169 0.31 -8.66 -10.44
C VAL A 169 1.21 -9.06 -9.29
N VAL A 170 0.93 -10.22 -8.69
CA VAL A 170 1.80 -10.88 -7.73
C VAL A 170 2.48 -12.03 -8.47
N VAL A 171 3.80 -12.02 -8.48
CA VAL A 171 4.63 -13.07 -9.07
C VAL A 171 5.41 -13.76 -7.97
N VAL A 172 5.37 -15.08 -7.95
CA VAL A 172 6.03 -15.87 -6.90
C VAL A 172 6.99 -16.88 -7.51
N ASP A 173 8.08 -17.16 -6.81
CA ASP A 173 8.87 -18.38 -7.03
C ASP A 173 8.14 -19.65 -6.53
N CYS A 174 8.69 -20.83 -6.76
CA CYS A 174 8.09 -22.12 -6.42
C CYS A 174 8.88 -22.85 -5.32
N ASP A 175 10.10 -23.31 -5.60
CA ASP A 175 10.90 -24.05 -4.63
C ASP A 175 11.30 -23.15 -3.46
N GLN A 176 11.23 -23.66 -2.23
CA GLN A 176 11.41 -22.90 -0.96
C GLN A 176 10.40 -21.75 -0.71
N THR A 177 9.69 -21.27 -1.73
CA THR A 177 8.68 -20.21 -1.64
C THR A 177 7.24 -20.74 -1.49
N LEU A 178 6.77 -21.58 -2.41
CA LEU A 178 5.43 -22.21 -2.36
C LEU A 178 5.40 -23.52 -1.57
N TRP A 179 6.55 -24.17 -1.46
CA TRP A 179 6.78 -25.41 -0.71
C TRP A 179 8.24 -25.50 -0.28
N LEU A 180 8.56 -26.40 0.64
CA LEU A 180 9.93 -26.71 1.03
C LEU A 180 10.52 -27.77 0.09
N GLY A 181 11.79 -27.59 -0.29
CA GLY A 181 12.54 -28.54 -1.12
C GLY A 181 12.49 -28.27 -2.61
N ALA A 182 13.36 -28.96 -3.37
CA ALA A 182 13.48 -28.81 -4.82
C ALA A 182 12.60 -29.83 -5.55
N CYS A 183 11.73 -29.37 -6.45
CA CYS A 183 10.83 -30.26 -7.20
C CYS A 183 11.56 -31.31 -8.06
N ALA A 184 12.76 -30.99 -8.57
CA ALA A 184 13.59 -31.90 -9.36
C ALA A 184 14.09 -33.13 -8.57
N GLU A 185 14.19 -33.02 -7.24
CA GLU A 185 14.67 -34.09 -6.36
C GLU A 185 13.52 -34.94 -5.80
N GLY A 186 12.26 -34.55 -6.06
CA GLY A 186 11.06 -35.25 -5.58
C GLY A 186 10.78 -35.10 -4.08
N SER A 187 11.58 -34.33 -3.35
CA SER A 187 11.47 -34.12 -1.90
C SER A 187 10.67 -32.86 -1.55
N VAL A 188 9.47 -32.73 -2.10
CA VAL A 188 8.60 -31.56 -1.88
C VAL A 188 7.76 -31.74 -0.63
N GLN A 189 7.72 -30.72 0.24
CA GLN A 189 6.88 -30.69 1.42
C GLN A 189 6.10 -29.38 1.50
N VAL A 190 4.77 -29.46 1.49
CA VAL A 190 3.91 -28.29 1.72
C VAL A 190 3.58 -28.19 3.22
N THR A 191 4.36 -27.40 3.95
CA THR A 191 4.15 -27.22 5.40
C THR A 191 2.94 -26.32 5.70
N PRO A 192 2.42 -26.28 6.94
CA PRO A 192 1.31 -25.39 7.30
C PRO A 192 1.60 -23.90 7.00
N ALA A 193 2.85 -23.45 7.16
CA ALA A 193 3.24 -22.08 6.80
C ALA A 193 3.12 -21.83 5.29
N HIS A 194 3.52 -22.81 4.46
CA HIS A 194 3.36 -22.75 3.01
C HIS A 194 1.90 -22.77 2.60
N GLN A 195 1.07 -23.63 3.22
CA GLN A 195 -0.38 -23.64 2.98
C GLN A 195 -1.03 -22.29 3.31
N ALA A 196 -0.65 -21.69 4.44
CA ALA A 196 -1.16 -20.38 4.84
C ALA A 196 -0.74 -19.27 3.85
N PHE A 197 0.49 -19.34 3.33
CA PHE A 197 0.95 -18.45 2.25
C PHE A 197 0.19 -18.67 0.93
N GLN A 198 -0.05 -19.93 0.54
CA GLN A 198 -0.87 -20.24 -0.64
C GLN A 198 -2.30 -19.72 -0.50
N ALA A 199 -2.93 -19.89 0.67
CA ALA A 199 -4.25 -19.35 0.96
C ALA A 199 -4.27 -17.82 0.87
N PHE A 200 -3.21 -17.16 1.36
CA PHE A 200 -3.04 -15.71 1.18
C PHE A 200 -2.97 -15.31 -0.29
N LEU A 201 -2.21 -16.03 -1.13
CA LEU A 201 -2.12 -15.75 -2.57
C LEU A 201 -3.47 -15.94 -3.27
N ILE A 202 -4.24 -16.95 -2.88
CA ILE A 202 -5.62 -17.15 -3.38
C ILE A 202 -6.49 -15.95 -3.01
N GLU A 203 -6.42 -15.48 -1.77
CA GLU A 203 -7.13 -14.28 -1.31
C GLU A 203 -6.73 -13.03 -2.10
N GLN A 204 -5.43 -12.87 -2.43
CA GLN A 204 -4.99 -11.79 -3.31
C GLN A 204 -5.66 -11.88 -4.69
N THR A 205 -5.90 -13.09 -5.20
CA THR A 205 -6.69 -13.23 -6.43
C THR A 205 -8.13 -12.77 -6.22
N HIS A 206 -8.80 -13.11 -5.12
CA HIS A 206 -10.16 -12.63 -4.83
C HIS A 206 -10.26 -11.10 -4.71
N GLN A 207 -9.18 -10.45 -4.26
CA GLN A 207 -9.05 -8.99 -4.20
C GLN A 207 -8.76 -8.34 -5.57
N GLY A 208 -8.74 -9.13 -6.65
CA GLY A 208 -8.59 -8.64 -8.01
C GLY A 208 -7.14 -8.51 -8.47
N ARG A 209 -6.18 -9.20 -7.85
CA ARG A 209 -4.80 -9.28 -8.34
C ARG A 209 -4.63 -10.52 -9.23
N LEU A 210 -3.73 -10.44 -10.20
CA LEU A 210 -3.30 -11.58 -10.99
C LEU A 210 -2.15 -12.28 -10.29
N LEU A 211 -2.20 -13.61 -10.22
CA LEU A 211 -1.12 -14.44 -9.69
C LEU A 211 -0.34 -15.06 -10.84
N CYS A 212 0.99 -14.93 -10.83
CA CYS A 212 1.86 -15.57 -11.81
C CYS A 212 3.02 -16.32 -11.14
N LEU A 213 3.64 -17.24 -11.88
CA LEU A 213 4.87 -17.92 -11.45
C LEU A 213 6.06 -17.41 -12.25
N ALA A 214 7.20 -17.20 -11.58
CA ALA A 214 8.49 -17.02 -12.22
C ALA A 214 9.51 -17.87 -11.48
N SER A 215 9.82 -19.06 -12.02
CA SER A 215 10.60 -20.09 -11.32
C SER A 215 11.66 -20.74 -12.19
N LYS A 216 12.80 -21.11 -11.57
CA LYS A 216 13.96 -21.70 -12.25
C LYS A 216 13.94 -23.22 -12.12
N ASN A 217 13.00 -23.83 -12.85
CA ASN A 217 12.78 -25.28 -12.81
C ASN A 217 12.45 -25.83 -14.19
N ALA A 218 12.39 -27.16 -14.29
CA ALA A 218 11.72 -27.82 -15.40
C ALA A 218 10.20 -27.69 -15.22
N GLU A 219 9.52 -27.25 -16.28
CA GLU A 219 8.08 -26.99 -16.26
C GLU A 219 7.26 -28.22 -15.86
N ALA A 220 7.64 -29.41 -16.33
CA ALA A 220 6.95 -30.65 -16.02
C ALA A 220 6.96 -30.99 -14.52
N ASP A 221 8.06 -30.71 -13.82
CA ASP A 221 8.23 -31.07 -12.40
C ASP A 221 7.38 -30.17 -11.50
N VAL A 222 7.40 -28.85 -11.77
CA VAL A 222 6.53 -27.90 -11.07
C VAL A 222 5.06 -28.28 -11.26
N TRP A 223 4.66 -28.58 -12.49
CA TRP A 223 3.30 -28.98 -12.79
C TRP A 223 2.90 -30.33 -12.16
N ALA A 224 3.83 -31.27 -12.01
CA ALA A 224 3.58 -32.51 -11.28
C ALA A 224 3.24 -32.24 -9.81
N VAL A 225 3.96 -31.31 -9.16
CA VAL A 225 3.65 -30.89 -7.78
C VAL A 225 2.25 -30.29 -7.68
N PHE A 226 1.91 -29.35 -8.58
CA PHE A 226 0.59 -28.70 -8.59
C PHE A 226 -0.58 -29.68 -8.76
N ASP A 227 -0.40 -30.73 -9.56
CA ASP A 227 -1.48 -31.66 -9.89
C ASP A 227 -1.56 -32.86 -8.94
N GLN A 228 -0.45 -33.26 -8.32
CA GLN A 228 -0.35 -34.54 -7.59
C GLN A 228 -0.15 -34.37 -6.08
N HIS A 229 0.37 -33.25 -5.60
CA HIS A 229 0.65 -33.08 -4.17
C HIS A 229 -0.65 -32.81 -3.39
N PRO A 230 -1.03 -33.65 -2.41
CA PRO A 230 -2.35 -33.59 -1.75
C PRO A 230 -2.57 -32.31 -0.94
N ASP A 231 -1.50 -31.78 -0.36
CA ASP A 231 -1.53 -30.57 0.48
C ASP A 231 -1.42 -29.26 -0.30
N MET A 232 -1.38 -29.33 -1.64
CA MET A 232 -1.28 -28.16 -2.51
C MET A 232 -2.64 -27.47 -2.63
N LEU A 233 -2.75 -26.24 -2.15
CA LEU A 233 -3.99 -25.45 -2.20
C LEU A 233 -4.09 -24.66 -3.50
N LEU A 234 -2.97 -24.12 -3.98
CA LEU A 234 -2.92 -23.43 -5.25
C LEU A 234 -3.16 -24.41 -6.41
N GLN A 235 -3.99 -23.98 -7.34
CA GLN A 235 -4.33 -24.73 -8.54
C GLN A 235 -3.98 -23.90 -9.76
N ARG A 236 -3.75 -24.55 -10.90
CA ARG A 236 -3.44 -23.87 -12.17
C ARG A 236 -4.48 -22.81 -12.57
N THR A 237 -5.75 -23.01 -12.22
CA THR A 237 -6.86 -22.07 -12.45
C THR A 237 -6.72 -20.75 -11.70
N HIS A 238 -5.92 -20.71 -10.63
CA HIS A 238 -5.61 -19.48 -9.91
C HIS A 238 -4.56 -18.63 -10.62
N LEU A 239 -3.75 -19.23 -11.50
CA LEU A 239 -2.63 -18.61 -12.18
C LEU A 239 -3.05 -17.95 -13.49
N ALA A 240 -2.69 -16.68 -13.66
CA ALA A 240 -2.88 -15.96 -14.91
C ALA A 240 -1.83 -16.36 -15.95
N SER A 241 -0.55 -16.42 -15.54
CA SER A 241 0.54 -16.92 -16.39
C SER A 241 1.71 -17.45 -15.58
N ALA A 242 2.64 -18.12 -16.26
CA ALA A 242 3.82 -18.73 -15.65
C ALA A 242 5.03 -18.62 -16.58
N ARG A 243 6.20 -18.47 -15.98
CA ARG A 243 7.50 -18.60 -16.63
C ARG A 243 8.35 -19.56 -15.80
N ILE A 244 8.39 -20.81 -16.24
CA ILE A 244 9.09 -21.90 -15.57
C ILE A 244 10.20 -22.35 -16.52
N ASN A 245 11.39 -21.79 -16.36
CA ASN A 245 12.53 -22.01 -17.24
C ASN A 245 13.82 -21.54 -16.54
N TRP A 246 14.98 -21.78 -17.16
CA TRP A 246 16.28 -21.42 -16.59
C TRP A 246 16.76 -19.99 -16.94
N GLN A 247 15.87 -19.12 -17.44
CA GLN A 247 16.22 -17.72 -17.71
C GLN A 247 16.28 -16.89 -16.42
N PRO A 248 16.97 -15.73 -16.42
CA PRO A 248 16.94 -14.79 -15.30
C PRO A 248 15.50 -14.35 -14.97
N LYS A 249 15.20 -14.18 -13.67
CA LYS A 249 13.86 -13.78 -13.19
C LYS A 249 13.45 -12.43 -13.78
N SER A 250 14.37 -11.48 -13.88
CA SER A 250 14.09 -10.18 -14.52
C SER A 250 13.62 -10.31 -15.98
N SER A 251 14.16 -11.26 -16.76
CA SER A 251 13.72 -11.54 -18.12
C SER A 251 12.29 -12.07 -18.12
N ASN A 252 12.03 -13.09 -17.31
CA ASN A 252 10.71 -13.69 -17.15
C ASN A 252 9.65 -12.67 -16.70
N LEU A 253 9.99 -11.76 -15.78
CA LEU A 253 9.09 -10.69 -15.35
C LEU A 253 8.77 -9.68 -16.46
N ARG A 254 9.74 -9.33 -17.32
CA ARG A 254 9.49 -8.47 -18.49
C ARG A 254 8.58 -9.15 -19.50
N GLU A 255 8.79 -10.44 -19.75
CA GLU A 255 7.91 -11.21 -20.63
C GLU A 255 6.49 -11.31 -20.07
N LEU A 256 6.33 -11.54 -18.76
CA LEU A 256 5.03 -11.53 -18.10
C LEU A 256 4.36 -10.16 -18.20
N ALA A 257 5.10 -9.07 -17.99
CA ALA A 257 4.57 -7.71 -18.14
C ALA A 257 4.10 -7.41 -19.57
N GLN A 258 4.85 -7.86 -20.57
CA GLN A 258 4.48 -7.75 -21.98
C GLN A 258 3.26 -8.61 -22.33
N GLU A 259 3.24 -9.87 -21.86
CA GLU A 259 2.10 -10.79 -22.07
C GLU A 259 0.82 -10.20 -21.48
N LEU A 260 0.88 -9.70 -20.24
CA LEU A 260 -0.26 -9.18 -19.48
C LEU A 260 -0.63 -7.73 -19.82
N ASN A 261 0.22 -7.03 -20.59
CA ASN A 261 0.12 -5.60 -20.91
C ASN A 261 -0.01 -4.69 -19.67
N PHE A 262 0.83 -4.95 -18.66
CA PHE A 262 0.95 -4.13 -17.44
C PHE A 262 2.34 -3.52 -17.32
N GLY A 263 2.44 -2.37 -16.68
CA GLY A 263 3.72 -1.78 -16.32
C GLY A 263 4.37 -2.55 -15.16
N LEU A 264 5.70 -2.68 -15.18
CA LEU A 264 6.47 -3.36 -14.13
C LEU A 264 6.30 -2.71 -12.74
N ASP A 265 5.95 -1.42 -12.69
CA ASP A 265 5.60 -0.66 -11.48
C ASP A 265 4.34 -1.18 -10.76
N THR A 266 3.59 -2.08 -11.39
CA THR A 266 2.41 -2.74 -10.81
C THR A 266 2.67 -4.18 -10.34
N PHE A 267 3.92 -4.65 -10.45
CA PHE A 267 4.33 -6.01 -10.11
C PHE A 267 4.94 -6.07 -8.71
N LEU A 268 4.50 -7.04 -7.93
CA LEU A 268 5.18 -7.54 -6.74
C LEU A 268 5.82 -8.87 -7.07
N PHE A 269 7.13 -9.00 -6.85
CA PHE A 269 7.86 -10.26 -6.94
C PHE A 269 8.25 -10.75 -5.55
N LEU A 270 7.91 -12.00 -5.25
CA LEU A 270 8.19 -12.68 -3.99
C LEU A 270 9.06 -13.91 -4.25
N ASP A 271 10.20 -13.97 -3.59
CA ASP A 271 11.18 -15.07 -3.66
C ASP A 271 11.86 -15.17 -2.29
N ASP A 272 12.24 -16.36 -1.85
CA ASP A 272 13.03 -16.53 -0.63
C ASP A 272 14.53 -16.34 -0.86
N ASP A 273 15.01 -16.50 -2.11
CA ASP A 273 16.42 -16.36 -2.45
C ASP A 273 16.83 -14.88 -2.62
N ALA A 274 17.69 -14.41 -1.72
CA ALA A 274 18.25 -13.06 -1.75
C ALA A 274 19.00 -12.74 -3.06
N VAL A 275 19.59 -13.74 -3.72
CA VAL A 275 20.32 -13.56 -4.98
C VAL A 275 19.36 -13.21 -6.12
N GLU A 276 18.24 -13.94 -6.23
CA GLU A 276 17.21 -13.65 -7.23
C GLU A 276 16.53 -12.30 -6.96
N ILE A 277 16.29 -11.96 -5.69
CA ILE A 277 15.78 -10.64 -5.31
C ILE A 277 16.75 -9.53 -5.71
N ALA A 278 18.05 -9.68 -5.45
CA ALA A 278 19.06 -8.71 -5.85
C ALA A 278 19.16 -8.56 -7.38
N GLU A 279 19.04 -9.66 -8.12
CA GLU A 279 19.02 -9.67 -9.60
C GLU A 279 17.85 -8.84 -10.14
N VAL A 280 16.64 -9.06 -9.62
CA VAL A 280 15.44 -8.33 -10.03
C VAL A 280 15.53 -6.86 -9.64
N ARG A 281 15.98 -6.53 -8.42
CA ARG A 281 16.13 -5.13 -7.97
C ARG A 281 17.12 -4.35 -8.85
N SER A 282 18.22 -4.99 -9.27
CA SER A 282 19.22 -4.35 -10.11
C SER A 282 18.74 -4.18 -11.56
N THR A 283 18.08 -5.20 -12.12
CA THR A 283 17.81 -5.24 -13.56
C THR A 283 16.39 -4.78 -13.93
N CYS A 284 15.46 -4.81 -12.97
CA CYS A 284 14.05 -4.42 -13.08
C CYS A 284 13.60 -3.58 -11.86
N PRO A 285 14.19 -2.39 -11.62
CA PRO A 285 13.92 -1.59 -10.41
C PRO A 285 12.47 -1.09 -10.29
N ALA A 286 11.71 -1.09 -11.40
CA ALA A 286 10.29 -0.79 -11.37
C ALA A 286 9.46 -1.87 -10.67
N VAL A 287 9.90 -3.14 -10.68
CA VAL A 287 9.26 -4.23 -9.96
C VAL A 287 9.56 -4.09 -8.47
N THR A 288 8.54 -4.21 -7.63
CA THR A 288 8.74 -4.32 -6.19
C THR A 288 9.11 -5.75 -5.85
N ALA A 289 10.41 -6.00 -5.67
CA ALA A 289 10.94 -7.31 -5.32
C ALA A 289 11.29 -7.36 -3.84
N VAL A 290 10.65 -8.25 -3.09
CA VAL A 290 10.88 -8.43 -1.65
C VAL A 290 11.18 -9.88 -1.32
N GLN A 291 12.14 -10.08 -0.42
CA GLN A 291 12.54 -11.40 0.04
C GLN A 291 11.53 -11.89 1.07
N LEU A 292 11.05 -13.12 0.91
CA LEU A 292 10.13 -13.74 1.86
C LEU A 292 10.87 -14.37 3.04
N PRO A 293 10.60 -13.97 4.29
CA PRO A 293 11.23 -14.58 5.44
C PRO A 293 10.61 -15.94 5.75
N GLU A 294 11.41 -16.97 6.03
CA GLU A 294 10.90 -18.33 6.28
C GLU A 294 9.97 -18.41 7.50
N SER A 295 10.34 -17.76 8.61
CA SER A 295 9.69 -17.95 9.92
C SER A 295 8.39 -17.16 10.12
N HIS A 296 8.16 -16.09 9.36
CA HIS A 296 7.06 -15.14 9.62
C HIS A 296 6.46 -14.52 8.35
N ARG A 297 6.34 -15.32 7.27
CA ARG A 297 5.81 -14.89 5.95
C ARG A 297 4.51 -14.08 6.04
N LEU A 298 3.52 -14.57 6.78
CA LEU A 298 2.22 -13.89 6.84
C LEU A 298 2.28 -12.55 7.55
N ALA A 299 2.98 -12.47 8.69
CA ALA A 299 3.16 -11.21 9.40
C ALA A 299 3.89 -10.20 8.51
N PHE A 300 4.95 -10.63 7.82
CA PHE A 300 5.66 -9.82 6.84
C PHE A 300 4.72 -9.27 5.75
N LEU A 301 3.90 -10.12 5.14
CA LEU A 301 2.97 -9.73 4.06
C LEU A 301 1.89 -8.73 4.52
N GLN A 302 1.47 -8.75 5.80
CA GLN A 302 0.51 -7.79 6.36
C GLN A 302 1.05 -6.34 6.37
N HIS A 303 2.36 -6.18 6.37
CA HIS A 303 3.05 -4.89 6.39
C HIS A 303 3.52 -4.41 5.00
N LEU A 304 3.25 -5.17 3.94
CA LEU A 304 3.50 -4.73 2.56
C LEU A 304 2.41 -3.75 2.10
N TRP A 305 2.66 -2.45 2.20
CA TRP A 305 1.66 -1.40 1.92
C TRP A 305 1.15 -1.39 0.47
N LEU A 306 1.93 -1.88 -0.49
CA LEU A 306 1.46 -2.05 -1.88
C LEU A 306 0.33 -3.09 -2.03
N LEU A 307 0.14 -3.93 -1.01
CA LEU A 307 -0.97 -4.89 -0.95
C LEU A 307 -2.28 -4.25 -0.47
N ASP A 308 -2.25 -3.00 -0.04
CA ASP A 308 -3.46 -2.26 0.33
C ASP A 308 -4.30 -1.95 -0.91
N GLY A 309 -5.47 -2.56 -0.99
CA GLY A 309 -6.45 -2.30 -2.04
C GLY A 309 -7.49 -1.27 -1.60
N THR A 310 -7.93 -0.42 -2.53
CA THR A 310 -9.20 0.31 -2.43
C THR A 310 -10.23 -0.37 -3.35
N SER A 311 -10.78 -1.53 -2.97
CA SER A 311 -11.96 -2.04 -3.69
C SER A 311 -12.77 -3.08 -2.92
N THR A 312 -13.92 -2.65 -2.44
CA THR A 312 -15.16 -3.44 -2.35
C THR A 312 -15.71 -3.61 -3.77
N THR A 313 -15.18 -4.55 -4.58
CA THR A 313 -15.85 -5.12 -5.78
C THR A 313 -15.01 -6.24 -6.40
N PRO A 314 -15.62 -7.32 -6.95
CA PRO A 314 -14.89 -8.47 -7.47
C PRO A 314 -14.31 -8.13 -8.85
N ARG A 315 -13.03 -7.74 -8.87
CA ARG A 315 -12.29 -7.24 -10.05
C ARG A 315 -11.45 -8.34 -10.73
N THR A 316 -11.38 -9.52 -10.12
CA THR A 316 -10.55 -10.67 -10.54
C THR A 316 -10.94 -11.26 -11.87
N GLN A 317 -12.24 -11.42 -12.10
CA GLN A 317 -12.74 -12.09 -13.29
C GLN A 317 -12.43 -11.25 -14.54
N LEU A 318 -12.66 -9.94 -14.48
CA LEU A 318 -12.31 -9.01 -15.56
C LEU A 318 -10.83 -8.99 -15.93
N LEU A 319 -9.92 -9.20 -14.96
CA LEU A 319 -8.48 -9.25 -15.20
C LEU A 319 -8.02 -10.63 -15.72
N ARG A 320 -8.62 -11.72 -15.22
CA ARG A 320 -8.40 -13.07 -15.75
C ARG A 320 -8.91 -13.19 -17.18
N ASP A 321 -10.10 -12.65 -17.46
CA ASP A 321 -10.68 -12.61 -18.80
C ASP A 321 -9.79 -11.82 -19.77
N GLU A 322 -9.10 -10.78 -19.32
CA GLU A 322 -8.14 -10.02 -20.13
C GLU A 322 -6.83 -10.81 -20.37
N ALA A 323 -6.31 -11.51 -19.36
CA ALA A 323 -5.12 -12.36 -19.48
C ALA A 323 -5.37 -13.58 -20.40
N GLU A 324 -6.52 -14.25 -20.27
CA GLU A 324 -6.94 -15.33 -21.15
C GLU A 324 -7.18 -14.83 -22.58
N ARG A 325 -7.78 -13.63 -22.72
CA ARG A 325 -7.93 -12.94 -24.01
C ARG A 325 -6.58 -12.65 -24.67
N GLN A 326 -5.55 -12.31 -23.90
CA GLN A 326 -4.20 -12.07 -24.41
C GLN A 326 -3.47 -13.36 -24.81
N ARG A 327 -3.67 -14.47 -24.09
CA ARG A 327 -3.21 -15.80 -24.54
C ARG A 327 -3.81 -16.21 -25.87
N LEU A 328 -5.12 -16.02 -26.03
CA LEU A 328 -5.82 -16.28 -27.29
C LEU A 328 -5.31 -15.34 -28.41
N ARG A 329 -4.93 -14.10 -28.08
CA ARG A 329 -4.30 -13.15 -29.02
C ARG A 329 -2.91 -13.60 -29.45
N ALA A 330 -2.08 -14.06 -28.52
CA ALA A 330 -0.72 -14.53 -28.80
C ALA A 330 -0.70 -15.80 -29.67
N GLN A 331 -1.73 -16.65 -29.53
CA GLN A 331 -1.89 -17.87 -30.32
C GLN A 331 -2.53 -17.63 -31.69
N ALA A 332 -3.09 -16.45 -31.94
CA ALA A 332 -3.75 -16.14 -33.20
C ALA A 332 -2.75 -15.71 -34.28
N PRO A 333 -2.82 -16.26 -35.50
CA PRO A 333 -1.88 -15.95 -36.58
C PRO A 333 -2.00 -14.52 -37.12
N SER A 334 -3.04 -13.79 -36.73
CA SER A 334 -3.22 -12.36 -37.01
C SER A 334 -4.28 -11.75 -36.09
N LEU A 335 -4.26 -10.42 -35.92
CA LEU A 335 -5.30 -9.67 -35.21
C LEU A 335 -6.71 -9.91 -35.80
N ALA A 336 -6.78 -10.13 -37.11
CA ALA A 336 -8.01 -10.50 -37.81
C ALA A 336 -8.54 -11.88 -37.38
N ALA A 337 -7.64 -12.88 -37.30
CA ALA A 337 -7.97 -14.24 -36.88
C ALA A 337 -8.39 -14.29 -35.41
N PHE A 338 -7.74 -13.50 -34.55
CA PHE A 338 -8.09 -13.34 -33.14
C PHE A 338 -9.50 -12.76 -32.95
N ILE A 339 -9.79 -11.63 -33.60
CA ILE A 339 -11.09 -10.95 -33.47
C ILE A 339 -12.22 -11.80 -34.07
N ALA A 340 -11.95 -12.56 -35.13
CA ALA A 340 -12.89 -13.54 -35.68
C ALA A 340 -13.17 -14.69 -34.69
N GLN A 341 -12.15 -15.19 -33.97
CA GLN A 341 -12.29 -16.23 -32.96
C GLN A 341 -13.05 -15.78 -31.70
N LEU A 342 -12.94 -14.50 -31.30
CA LEU A 342 -13.67 -13.95 -30.16
C LEU A 342 -15.20 -13.93 -30.39
N GLY A 343 -15.65 -13.87 -31.64
CA GLY A 343 -17.08 -13.94 -31.97
C GLY A 343 -17.89 -12.74 -31.45
N VAL A 344 -17.30 -11.53 -31.46
CA VAL A 344 -17.93 -10.31 -30.91
C VAL A 344 -19.32 -10.07 -31.53
N GLN A 345 -20.34 -10.14 -30.68
CA GLN A 345 -21.73 -9.79 -30.96
C GLN A 345 -21.99 -8.38 -30.44
N VAL A 346 -22.57 -7.54 -31.30
CA VAL A 346 -22.95 -6.17 -30.94
C VAL A 346 -24.45 -6.07 -31.10
N ALA A 347 -25.13 -5.68 -30.03
CA ALA A 347 -26.55 -5.39 -30.02
C ALA A 347 -26.79 -3.88 -29.86
N PHE A 348 -27.84 -3.40 -30.50
CA PHE A 348 -28.30 -2.01 -30.42
C PHE A 348 -29.72 -2.02 -29.89
N SER A 349 -29.95 -1.42 -28.74
CA SER A 349 -31.29 -1.35 -28.14
C SER A 349 -31.58 0.05 -27.61
N PRO A 350 -32.85 0.48 -27.60
CA PRO A 350 -33.26 1.67 -26.86
C PRO A 350 -32.80 1.57 -25.41
N LEU A 351 -32.33 2.67 -24.82
CA LEU A 351 -31.93 2.70 -23.41
C LEU A 351 -33.14 2.40 -22.51
N ALA A 352 -33.04 1.34 -21.70
CA ALA A 352 -34.01 1.06 -20.66
C ALA A 352 -33.88 2.07 -19.49
N ASP A 353 -34.94 2.25 -18.69
CA ASP A 353 -34.92 3.21 -17.57
C ASP A 353 -33.79 2.93 -16.57
N GLY A 354 -33.47 1.64 -16.33
CA GLY A 354 -32.34 1.24 -15.49
C GLY A 354 -30.94 1.48 -16.08
N GLU A 355 -30.83 1.82 -17.36
CA GLU A 355 -29.55 2.04 -18.05
C GLU A 355 -29.17 3.51 -18.23
N LEU A 356 -30.11 4.43 -17.98
CA LEU A 356 -29.91 5.87 -18.15
C LEU A 356 -28.76 6.40 -17.29
N ALA A 357 -28.72 6.02 -16.00
CA ALA A 357 -27.64 6.37 -15.08
C ALA A 357 -26.28 5.89 -15.58
N ARG A 358 -26.25 4.67 -16.14
CA ARG A 358 -25.02 4.05 -16.65
C ARG A 358 -24.54 4.70 -17.94
N ALA A 359 -25.46 5.06 -18.84
CA ALA A 359 -25.16 5.79 -20.07
C ALA A 359 -24.64 7.21 -19.78
N ALA A 360 -25.24 7.90 -18.80
CA ALA A 360 -24.77 9.20 -18.30
C ALA A 360 -23.34 9.10 -17.75
N GLU A 361 -23.06 8.10 -16.89
CA GLU A 361 -21.71 7.84 -16.37
C GLU A 361 -20.69 7.52 -17.48
N LEU A 362 -21.10 6.73 -18.47
CA LEU A 362 -20.26 6.37 -19.61
C LEU A 362 -19.86 7.61 -20.42
N SER A 363 -20.76 8.59 -20.56
CA SER A 363 -20.47 9.86 -21.24
C SER A 363 -19.43 10.74 -20.52
N LEU A 364 -19.38 10.66 -19.19
CA LEU A 364 -18.40 11.38 -18.37
C LEU A 364 -17.01 10.72 -18.42
N ARG A 365 -16.98 9.39 -18.41
CA ARG A 365 -15.72 8.62 -18.32
C ARG A 365 -15.05 8.39 -19.67
N THR A 366 -15.82 8.38 -20.76
CA THR A 366 -15.30 8.08 -22.09
C THR A 366 -14.79 9.34 -22.77
N THR A 367 -13.47 9.39 -22.99
CA THR A 367 -12.80 10.56 -23.58
C THR A 367 -12.04 10.26 -24.88
N GLN A 368 -11.68 8.99 -25.13
CA GLN A 368 -10.87 8.58 -26.29
C GLN A 368 -11.70 8.42 -27.58
N MET A 369 -12.80 7.67 -27.49
CA MET A 369 -13.77 7.49 -28.57
C MET A 369 -15.06 8.20 -28.21
N HIS A 370 -14.99 9.53 -28.20
CA HIS A 370 -16.13 10.41 -28.04
C HIS A 370 -15.98 11.53 -29.06
N LEU A 371 -16.84 11.55 -30.09
CA LEU A 371 -16.66 12.48 -31.22
C LEU A 371 -16.82 13.95 -30.79
N ALA A 372 -17.81 14.24 -29.95
CA ALA A 372 -18.02 15.55 -29.34
C ALA A 372 -18.19 15.43 -27.83
N PRO A 373 -17.09 15.42 -27.05
CA PRO A 373 -17.14 15.18 -25.61
C PRO A 373 -18.10 16.14 -24.89
N ARG A 374 -19.18 15.57 -24.34
CA ARG A 374 -20.09 16.25 -23.40
C ARG A 374 -20.64 15.28 -22.37
N ALA A 375 -20.94 15.80 -21.18
CA ALA A 375 -21.69 15.05 -20.18
C ALA A 375 -23.17 15.01 -20.58
N TRP A 376 -23.75 13.82 -20.62
CA TRP A 376 -25.18 13.62 -20.80
C TRP A 376 -25.81 13.32 -19.44
N SER A 377 -26.91 14.00 -19.12
CA SER A 377 -27.70 13.70 -17.93
C SER A 377 -28.80 12.67 -18.20
N GLU A 378 -29.28 11.97 -17.16
CA GLU A 378 -30.37 11.00 -17.28
C GLU A 378 -31.65 11.61 -17.89
N PRO A 379 -32.11 12.82 -17.47
CA PRO A 379 -33.29 13.45 -18.07
C PRO A 379 -33.10 13.78 -19.56
N GLU A 380 -31.91 14.20 -19.98
CA GLU A 380 -31.62 14.49 -21.39
C GLU A 380 -31.66 13.21 -22.24
N LEU A 381 -31.09 12.11 -21.74
CA LEU A 381 -31.14 10.82 -22.42
C LEU A 381 -32.58 10.27 -22.50
N ALA A 382 -33.36 10.44 -21.42
CA ALA A 382 -34.77 10.07 -21.36
C ALA A 382 -35.67 10.92 -22.27
N MET A 383 -35.28 12.16 -22.57
CA MET A 383 -35.94 12.99 -23.58
C MET A 383 -35.46 12.66 -25.00
N ARG A 384 -34.19 12.29 -25.15
CA ARG A 384 -33.63 11.96 -26.47
C ARG A 384 -34.17 10.68 -27.06
N ARG A 385 -34.48 9.67 -26.23
CA ARG A 385 -35.13 8.44 -26.70
C ARG A 385 -36.48 8.67 -27.38
N THR A 386 -37.15 9.82 -27.14
CA THR A 386 -38.46 10.12 -27.73
C THR A 386 -38.41 11.09 -28.91
N THR A 387 -37.27 11.74 -29.16
CA THR A 387 -37.13 12.85 -30.14
C THR A 387 -36.08 12.57 -31.22
N GLY A 388 -35.59 11.34 -31.31
CA GLY A 388 -34.59 10.91 -32.28
C GLY A 388 -34.08 9.49 -32.00
N ILE A 389 -32.91 9.16 -32.54
CA ILE A 389 -32.23 7.91 -32.21
C ILE A 389 -31.42 8.14 -30.94
N CYS A 390 -31.65 7.32 -29.92
CA CYS A 390 -30.85 7.26 -28.69
C CYS A 390 -30.80 5.78 -28.25
N VAL A 391 -29.71 5.10 -28.58
CA VAL A 391 -29.56 3.66 -28.33
C VAL A 391 -28.28 3.34 -27.56
N GLY A 392 -28.41 2.38 -26.65
CA GLY A 392 -27.28 1.72 -26.02
C GLY A 392 -26.62 0.74 -26.99
N VAL A 393 -25.30 0.68 -26.92
CA VAL A 393 -24.49 -0.30 -27.65
C VAL A 393 -24.02 -1.33 -26.65
N HIS A 394 -24.51 -2.56 -26.79
CA HIS A 394 -24.13 -3.68 -25.94
C HIS A 394 -23.22 -4.62 -26.70
N CYS A 395 -22.23 -5.15 -26.00
CA CYS A 395 -21.23 -6.00 -26.60
C CYS A 395 -21.09 -7.26 -25.75
N GLN A 396 -21.10 -8.41 -26.42
CA GLN A 396 -20.81 -9.70 -25.81
C GLN A 396 -19.83 -10.43 -26.72
N ASP A 397 -18.93 -11.21 -26.14
CA ASP A 397 -18.11 -12.15 -26.89
C ASP A 397 -18.10 -13.52 -26.22
N ARG A 398 -17.33 -14.46 -26.78
CA ARG A 398 -17.22 -15.82 -26.25
C ARG A 398 -16.68 -15.87 -24.81
N LEU A 399 -15.98 -14.84 -24.34
CA LEU A 399 -15.30 -14.79 -23.05
C LEU A 399 -16.12 -14.05 -21.98
N GLY A 400 -17.09 -13.21 -22.37
CA GLY A 400 -17.97 -12.56 -21.40
C GLY A 400 -18.92 -11.52 -21.99
N ASP A 401 -19.86 -11.07 -21.16
CA ASP A 401 -20.78 -9.97 -21.45
C ASP A 401 -20.18 -8.64 -20.94
N TYR A 402 -19.97 -7.70 -21.85
CA TYR A 402 -19.42 -6.38 -21.51
C TYR A 402 -20.49 -5.39 -21.06
N GLY A 403 -21.77 -5.76 -21.22
CA GLY A 403 -22.91 -4.91 -20.98
C GLY A 403 -22.93 -3.69 -21.89
N LEU A 404 -23.46 -2.58 -21.37
CA LEU A 404 -23.50 -1.30 -22.07
C LEU A 404 -22.07 -0.73 -22.25
N VAL A 405 -21.58 -0.75 -23.49
CA VAL A 405 -20.22 -0.31 -23.85
C VAL A 405 -20.18 0.98 -24.65
N GLY A 406 -21.30 1.44 -25.19
CA GLY A 406 -21.36 2.66 -25.98
C GLY A 406 -22.75 3.29 -26.01
N LEU A 407 -22.81 4.51 -26.54
CA LEU A 407 -24.03 5.28 -26.70
C LEU A 407 -24.02 5.94 -28.08
N LEU A 408 -25.15 5.82 -28.78
CA LEU A 408 -25.41 6.45 -30.06
C LEU A 408 -26.64 7.37 -29.96
N CYS A 409 -26.45 8.65 -30.22
CA CYS A 409 -27.50 9.65 -30.32
C CYS A 409 -27.42 10.36 -31.67
N ALA A 410 -28.54 10.39 -32.39
CA ALA A 410 -28.69 11.13 -33.64
C ALA A 410 -30.06 11.82 -33.72
N HIS A 411 -30.06 13.00 -34.32
CA HIS A 411 -31.27 13.73 -34.69
C HIS A 411 -31.94 13.11 -35.91
N GLU A 412 -33.24 13.38 -36.09
CA GLU A 412 -34.00 13.02 -37.30
C GLU A 412 -33.46 13.67 -38.60
N SER A 413 -32.57 14.65 -38.48
CA SER A 413 -31.88 15.28 -39.60
C SER A 413 -30.63 14.51 -40.08
N GLY A 414 -30.23 13.43 -39.38
CA GLY A 414 -28.98 12.72 -39.62
C GLY A 414 -27.74 13.34 -38.94
N GLU A 415 -27.91 14.36 -38.10
CA GLU A 415 -26.83 14.89 -37.26
C GLU A 415 -26.60 13.98 -36.05
N VAL A 416 -25.36 13.48 -35.89
CA VAL A 416 -24.95 12.57 -34.82
C VAL A 416 -24.20 13.37 -33.76
N ASP A 417 -24.86 13.59 -32.61
CA ASP A 417 -24.33 14.36 -31.47
C ASP A 417 -23.92 13.46 -30.29
N GLY A 418 -24.27 12.17 -30.33
CA GLY A 418 -23.78 11.15 -29.42
C GLY A 418 -23.14 10.03 -30.21
N PHE A 419 -21.82 9.94 -30.19
CA PHE A 419 -21.10 8.79 -30.71
C PHE A 419 -19.95 8.51 -29.76
N MET A 420 -20.17 7.55 -28.87
CA MET A 420 -19.18 7.21 -27.85
C MET A 420 -19.07 5.71 -27.62
N LEU A 421 -17.84 5.27 -27.36
CA LEU A 421 -17.50 3.88 -27.15
C LEU A 421 -16.44 3.76 -26.06
N SER A 422 -16.71 2.91 -25.07
CA SER A 422 -15.75 2.58 -24.01
C SER A 422 -14.49 1.96 -24.59
N CYS A 423 -13.34 2.24 -23.98
CA CYS A 423 -12.04 1.66 -24.35
C CYS A 423 -12.05 0.12 -24.36
N ARG A 424 -12.94 -0.53 -23.59
CA ARG A 424 -13.08 -1.99 -23.57
C ARG A 424 -13.57 -2.61 -24.89
N ALA A 425 -14.26 -1.83 -25.72
CA ALA A 425 -14.83 -2.27 -26.99
C ALA A 425 -14.15 -1.64 -28.22
N LEU A 426 -13.24 -0.69 -28.00
CA LEU A 426 -12.52 0.04 -29.04
C LEU A 426 -11.53 -0.86 -29.81
N GLY A 427 -11.48 -0.69 -31.14
CA GLY A 427 -10.52 -1.37 -32.00
C GLY A 427 -10.93 -2.80 -32.37
N ARG A 428 -12.16 -3.19 -32.04
CA ARG A 428 -12.77 -4.50 -32.32
C ARG A 428 -13.80 -4.44 -33.46
N GLY A 429 -13.84 -3.32 -34.19
CA GLY A 429 -14.82 -3.06 -35.23
C GLY A 429 -16.21 -2.67 -34.71
N VAL A 430 -16.37 -2.42 -33.41
CA VAL A 430 -17.64 -1.99 -32.82
C VAL A 430 -18.00 -0.59 -33.33
N GLU A 431 -17.04 0.32 -33.40
CA GLU A 431 -17.23 1.66 -33.98
C GLU A 431 -17.64 1.62 -35.46
N HIS A 432 -17.15 0.64 -36.22
CA HIS A 432 -17.55 0.42 -37.61
C HIS A 432 -18.99 -0.11 -37.71
N ARG A 433 -19.37 -1.05 -36.82
CA ARG A 433 -20.74 -1.57 -36.74
C ARG A 433 -21.73 -0.52 -36.26
N MET A 434 -21.34 0.33 -35.31
CA MET A 434 -22.13 1.48 -34.85
C MET A 434 -22.47 2.41 -36.03
N LEU A 435 -21.47 2.75 -36.85
CA LEU A 435 -21.69 3.60 -38.01
C LEU A 435 -22.50 2.91 -39.12
N ALA A 436 -22.24 1.62 -39.39
CA ALA A 436 -23.04 0.85 -40.33
C ALA A 436 -24.50 0.73 -39.92
N TRP A 437 -24.75 0.54 -38.63
CA TRP A 437 -26.10 0.53 -38.07
C TRP A 437 -26.77 1.90 -38.23
N LEU A 438 -26.09 3.01 -37.93
CA LEU A 438 -26.62 4.37 -38.17
C LEU A 438 -26.93 4.62 -39.65
N GLY A 439 -26.08 4.15 -40.57
CA GLY A 439 -26.32 4.24 -42.01
C GLY A 439 -27.59 3.50 -42.44
N GLN A 440 -27.81 2.29 -41.91
CA GLN A 440 -29.03 1.52 -42.16
C GLN A 440 -30.28 2.21 -41.59
N GLN A 441 -30.19 2.78 -40.39
CA GLN A 441 -31.29 3.57 -39.82
C GLN A 441 -31.58 4.82 -40.66
N GLY A 442 -30.55 5.52 -41.11
CA GLY A 442 -30.70 6.68 -41.99
C GLY A 442 -31.32 6.34 -43.33
N GLN A 443 -31.02 5.17 -43.91
CA GLN A 443 -31.70 4.67 -45.11
C GLN A 443 -33.19 4.41 -44.87
N GLN A 444 -33.55 3.84 -43.71
CA GLN A 444 -34.94 3.57 -43.35
C GLN A 444 -35.73 4.87 -43.09
N GLN A 445 -35.08 5.87 -42.50
CA GLN A 445 -35.68 7.18 -42.21
C GLN A 445 -35.58 8.19 -43.36
N GLY A 446 -34.90 7.86 -44.46
CA GLY A 446 -34.78 8.71 -45.64
C GLY A 446 -33.85 9.91 -45.47
N TRP A 447 -32.82 9.82 -44.62
CA TRP A 447 -31.85 10.90 -44.42
C TRP A 447 -31.01 11.14 -45.68
N SER A 448 -30.73 12.41 -45.99
CA SER A 448 -29.89 12.80 -47.14
C SER A 448 -28.40 12.49 -46.92
N GLY A 449 -27.97 12.38 -45.67
CA GLY A 449 -26.60 12.07 -45.26
C GLY A 449 -26.48 12.02 -43.74
N LEU A 450 -25.31 11.61 -43.26
CA LEU A 450 -24.94 11.61 -41.85
C LEU A 450 -23.88 12.68 -41.62
N ARG A 451 -24.08 13.50 -40.58
CA ARG A 451 -23.09 14.47 -40.11
C ARG A 451 -22.63 14.10 -38.71
N LEU A 452 -21.39 13.66 -38.58
CA LEU A 452 -20.75 13.34 -37.31
C LEU A 452 -20.24 14.61 -36.65
N LYS A 453 -20.80 14.97 -35.49
CA LYS A 453 -20.30 16.12 -34.72
C LYS A 453 -18.95 15.79 -34.10
N LEU A 454 -17.89 16.40 -34.62
CA LEU A 454 -16.51 16.22 -34.16
C LEU A 454 -15.98 17.51 -33.53
N SER A 455 -15.55 17.46 -32.28
CA SER A 455 -14.78 18.54 -31.64
C SER A 455 -13.36 18.08 -31.34
N GLU A 456 -12.36 18.95 -31.52
CA GLU A 456 -10.97 18.59 -31.27
C GLU A 456 -10.63 18.73 -29.78
N THR A 457 -10.09 17.66 -29.18
CA THR A 457 -9.56 17.67 -27.81
C THR A 457 -8.23 16.91 -27.74
N ALA A 458 -7.46 17.15 -26.67
CA ALA A 458 -6.22 16.42 -26.43
C ALA A 458 -6.44 14.91 -26.23
N ARG A 459 -7.64 14.48 -25.81
CA ARG A 459 -7.92 13.08 -25.41
C ARG A 459 -8.64 12.25 -26.47
N ASN A 460 -9.34 12.87 -27.43
CA ASN A 460 -10.15 12.16 -28.44
C ASN A 460 -9.42 11.89 -29.77
N LEU A 461 -8.08 11.77 -29.74
CA LEU A 461 -7.28 11.42 -30.91
C LEU A 461 -7.79 10.15 -31.64
N PRO A 462 -8.17 9.05 -30.94
CA PRO A 462 -8.72 7.87 -31.61
C PRO A 462 -10.02 8.15 -32.39
N ALA A 463 -10.93 8.94 -31.82
CA ALA A 463 -12.16 9.38 -32.48
C ALA A 463 -11.87 10.18 -33.77
N ARG A 464 -10.88 11.08 -33.73
CA ARG A 464 -10.48 11.86 -34.91
C ARG A 464 -9.84 10.99 -36.00
N GLN A 465 -9.01 10.03 -35.62
CA GLN A 465 -8.41 9.08 -36.56
C GLN A 465 -9.47 8.20 -37.23
N PHE A 466 -10.49 7.77 -36.48
CA PHE A 466 -11.62 7.03 -37.03
C PHE A 466 -12.41 7.88 -38.04
N VAL A 467 -12.76 9.14 -37.70
CA VAL A 467 -13.47 10.01 -38.67
C VAL A 467 -12.62 10.31 -39.90
N ALA A 468 -11.30 10.47 -39.73
CA ALA A 468 -10.37 10.66 -40.85
C ALA A 468 -10.30 9.42 -41.76
N SER A 469 -10.34 8.20 -41.22
CA SER A 469 -10.30 6.97 -42.03
C SER A 469 -11.57 6.77 -42.87
N LEU A 470 -12.67 7.44 -42.50
CA LEU A 470 -13.92 7.47 -43.25
C LEU A 470 -13.94 8.50 -44.37
N GLY A 471 -12.90 9.36 -44.47
CA GLY A 471 -12.84 10.46 -45.43
C GLY A 471 -13.46 11.78 -44.94
N GLY A 472 -13.89 11.85 -43.67
CA GLY A 472 -14.40 13.07 -43.04
C GLY A 472 -15.67 12.86 -42.20
N PRO A 473 -16.17 13.94 -41.55
CA PRO A 473 -17.35 13.88 -40.68
C PRO A 473 -18.68 13.84 -41.43
N GLU A 474 -18.70 14.13 -42.73
CA GLU A 474 -19.92 14.07 -43.56
C GLU A 474 -19.88 12.85 -44.49
N LEU A 475 -20.90 12.00 -44.40
CA LEU A 475 -20.98 10.72 -45.09
C LEU A 475 -22.36 10.56 -45.71
N SER A 476 -22.46 9.90 -46.87
CA SER A 476 -23.77 9.45 -47.34
C SER A 476 -24.27 8.30 -46.45
N VAL A 477 -25.59 8.14 -46.33
CA VAL A 477 -26.20 7.02 -45.60
C VAL A 477 -25.80 5.66 -46.20
N SER A 478 -25.60 5.59 -47.52
CA SER A 478 -25.11 4.38 -48.21
C SER A 478 -23.65 4.07 -47.85
N GLN A 479 -22.77 5.06 -47.87
CA GLN A 479 -21.37 4.90 -47.48
C GLN A 479 -21.27 4.42 -46.04
N ALA A 480 -22.03 5.03 -45.12
CA ALA A 480 -22.05 4.63 -43.72
C ALA A 480 -22.54 3.17 -43.55
N ALA A 481 -23.65 2.79 -44.20
CA ALA A 481 -24.23 1.44 -44.11
C ALA A 481 -23.29 0.33 -44.62
N GLU A 482 -22.41 0.66 -45.57
CA GLU A 482 -21.43 -0.25 -46.16
C GLU A 482 -20.08 -0.27 -45.43
N VAL A 483 -19.90 0.55 -44.38
CA VAL A 483 -18.67 0.53 -43.58
C VAL A 483 -18.45 -0.87 -43.02
N ARG A 484 -17.39 -1.50 -43.50
CA ARG A 484 -16.89 -2.77 -42.99
C ARG A 484 -15.57 -2.52 -42.30
N TRP A 485 -15.44 -3.11 -41.12
CA TRP A 485 -14.13 -3.21 -40.48
C TRP A 485 -13.22 -4.11 -41.35
N ARG A 486 -12.12 -3.53 -41.85
CA ARG A 486 -11.10 -4.26 -42.62
C ARG A 486 -9.80 -4.27 -41.81
N PRO A 487 -9.32 -5.42 -41.34
CA PRO A 487 -8.16 -5.49 -40.43
C PRO A 487 -6.80 -5.25 -41.10
N GLN A 488 -6.76 -4.78 -42.35
CA GLN A 488 -5.51 -4.45 -43.04
C GLN A 488 -5.25 -2.96 -42.93
N ASN A 489 -4.14 -2.62 -42.27
CA ASN A 489 -3.76 -1.29 -41.77
C ASN A 489 -4.52 -0.84 -40.53
N ALA A 490 -4.56 -1.69 -39.50
CA ALA A 490 -4.50 -1.12 -38.15
C ALA A 490 -3.13 -0.45 -38.04
N VAL A 491 -3.13 0.89 -38.10
CA VAL A 491 -2.05 1.69 -37.50
C VAL A 491 -1.74 0.99 -36.17
N PRO A 492 -0.47 0.62 -35.88
CA PRO A 492 -0.15 0.07 -34.58
C PRO A 492 -0.84 0.98 -33.58
N ALA A 493 -1.78 0.41 -32.79
CA ALA A 493 -2.42 1.14 -31.71
C ALA A 493 -1.27 1.92 -31.10
N PRO A 494 -1.32 3.27 -31.07
CA PRO A 494 -0.17 4.04 -30.64
C PRO A 494 0.25 3.32 -29.38
N THR A 495 1.46 2.74 -29.41
CA THR A 495 2.18 2.46 -28.20
C THR A 495 1.97 3.77 -27.51
N ALA A 496 1.08 3.77 -26.51
CA ALA A 496 1.12 4.80 -25.54
C ALA A 496 2.57 4.63 -25.14
N ALA A 497 3.43 5.51 -25.65
CA ALA A 497 4.43 6.12 -24.84
C ALA A 497 3.62 6.35 -23.57
N VAL A 498 3.79 5.40 -22.65
CA VAL A 498 3.43 5.54 -21.28
C VAL A 498 4.16 6.83 -21.00
N ALA A 499 3.43 7.93 -21.15
CA ALA A 499 3.92 9.22 -20.82
C ALA A 499 4.20 8.99 -19.36
N SER A 500 5.48 8.82 -19.09
CA SER A 500 6.07 8.72 -17.79
C SER A 500 5.73 10.04 -17.13
N ILE A 501 4.49 10.13 -16.64
CA ILE A 501 4.31 10.60 -15.29
C ILE A 501 5.18 9.60 -14.53
N GLU A 502 6.32 10.07 -14.03
CA GLU A 502 7.11 9.36 -13.04
C GLU A 502 6.21 9.14 -11.82
N THR A 503 5.26 8.21 -11.92
CA THR A 503 4.59 7.65 -10.76
C THR A 503 5.66 6.83 -10.07
N ALA A 504 6.17 7.33 -8.96
CA ALA A 504 7.16 6.66 -8.14
C ALA A 504 6.71 5.21 -7.88
N SER A 505 7.44 4.25 -8.45
CA SER A 505 7.26 2.83 -8.13
C SER A 505 7.46 2.61 -6.64
N TRP A 506 6.90 1.53 -6.09
CA TRP A 506 7.16 1.15 -4.71
C TRP A 506 8.64 0.76 -4.58
N ASP A 507 9.36 1.42 -3.68
CA ASP A 507 10.76 1.11 -3.39
C ASP A 507 10.85 -0.24 -2.68
N SER A 508 11.54 -1.18 -3.32
CA SER A 508 11.73 -2.54 -2.84
C SER A 508 12.43 -2.60 -1.48
N LEU A 509 13.45 -1.76 -1.25
CA LEU A 509 14.22 -1.76 -0.01
C LEU A 509 13.40 -1.16 1.13
N LEU A 510 12.68 -0.08 0.84
CA LEU A 510 11.77 0.51 1.82
C LEU A 510 10.65 -0.46 2.18
N MET A 511 10.05 -1.15 1.21
CA MET A 511 9.00 -2.16 1.48
C MET A 511 9.53 -3.33 2.30
N GLN A 512 10.74 -3.82 1.99
CA GLN A 512 11.41 -4.85 2.80
C GLN A 512 11.55 -4.38 4.25
N ARG A 513 12.13 -3.19 4.44
CA ARG A 513 12.37 -2.62 5.76
C ARG A 513 11.09 -2.42 6.56
N ILE A 514 10.03 -1.91 5.94
CA ILE A 514 8.75 -1.72 6.60
C ILE A 514 8.19 -3.07 7.09
N ALA A 515 8.27 -4.10 6.24
CA ALA A 515 7.70 -5.41 6.53
C ALA A 515 8.53 -6.27 7.50
N GLU A 516 9.82 -5.96 7.69
CA GLU A 516 10.69 -6.66 8.65
C GLU A 516 10.86 -5.92 9.97
N GLU A 517 11.08 -4.60 9.92
CA GLU A 517 11.53 -3.82 11.07
C GLU A 517 10.42 -2.96 11.69
N LEU A 518 9.50 -2.45 10.86
CA LEU A 518 8.50 -1.44 11.26
C LEU A 518 7.10 -2.04 11.39
N THR A 519 7.03 -3.18 12.06
CA THR A 519 5.84 -4.04 12.15
C THR A 519 4.97 -3.75 13.38
N THR A 520 5.50 -3.14 14.43
CA THR A 520 4.71 -2.76 15.62
C THR A 520 4.85 -1.28 15.94
N ALA A 521 3.88 -0.73 16.67
CA ALA A 521 3.97 0.66 17.12
C ALA A 521 5.21 0.92 17.99
N GLU A 522 5.67 -0.08 18.72
CA GLU A 522 6.89 0.00 19.53
C GLU A 522 8.14 0.08 18.67
N THR A 523 8.30 -0.79 17.65
CA THR A 523 9.48 -0.75 16.78
C THR A 523 9.53 0.51 15.93
N ILE A 524 8.37 1.01 15.49
CA ILE A 524 8.25 2.30 14.80
C ILE A 524 8.64 3.44 15.75
N LEU A 525 8.10 3.49 16.97
CA LEU A 525 8.42 4.51 17.95
C LEU A 525 9.91 4.52 18.31
N ARG A 526 10.52 3.34 18.46
CA ARG A 526 11.96 3.20 18.64
C ARG A 526 12.73 3.78 17.45
N SER A 527 12.31 3.44 16.23
CA SER A 527 12.94 3.96 15.00
C SER A 527 12.82 5.47 14.87
N MET A 528 11.69 6.07 15.26
CA MET A 528 11.49 7.52 15.30
C MET A 528 12.47 8.21 16.26
N ARG A 529 12.64 7.65 17.45
CA ARG A 529 13.57 8.17 18.46
C ARG A 529 15.02 8.07 17.98
N LEU A 530 15.41 6.92 17.43
CA LEU A 530 16.74 6.71 16.87
C LEU A 530 17.04 7.65 15.70
N ALA A 531 16.06 7.92 14.82
CA ALA A 531 16.22 8.85 13.70
C ALA A 531 16.41 10.31 14.15
N ARG A 532 15.98 10.66 15.37
CA ARG A 532 16.08 12.01 15.93
C ARG A 532 17.35 12.25 16.76
N GLY A 533 18.12 11.21 17.08
CA GLY A 533 19.40 11.29 17.81
C GLY A 533 19.33 11.89 19.22
N ALA A 534 18.14 12.21 19.74
CA ALA A 534 17.95 12.97 20.98
C ALA A 534 17.48 12.06 22.13
N ARG A 535 17.93 12.40 23.36
CA ARG A 535 17.45 11.81 24.62
C ARG A 535 15.91 11.80 24.66
N PRO A 536 15.25 10.64 24.87
CA PRO A 536 13.78 10.58 25.00
C PRO A 536 13.29 11.44 26.18
N GLU A 537 12.06 11.94 26.11
CA GLU A 537 11.42 12.62 27.26
C GLU A 537 11.15 11.61 28.37
N LEU A 538 12.09 11.50 29.30
CA LEU A 538 11.97 10.69 30.52
C LEU A 538 11.36 11.52 31.65
N CYS A 539 10.62 10.88 32.56
CA CYS A 539 10.17 11.52 33.81
C CYS A 539 11.35 11.99 34.69
N THR A 540 12.55 11.46 34.43
CA THR A 540 13.80 11.89 35.05
C THR A 540 14.36 13.11 34.32
N ALA A 541 14.57 14.19 35.07
CA ALA A 541 15.30 15.35 34.54
C ALA A 541 16.73 14.95 34.14
N TYR A 542 17.23 15.52 33.03
CA TYR A 542 18.60 15.27 32.60
C TYR A 542 19.57 15.73 33.69
N ALA A 543 20.39 14.79 34.16
CA ALA A 543 21.49 15.05 35.07
C ALA A 543 22.77 14.56 34.38
N ALA A 544 23.73 15.47 34.18
CA ALA A 544 24.99 15.13 33.52
C ALA A 544 25.77 14.08 34.34
N PRO A 545 26.50 13.16 33.67
CA PRO A 545 27.46 12.27 34.32
C PRO A 545 28.43 13.05 35.22
N GLN A 546 28.60 12.61 36.46
CA GLN A 546 29.40 13.31 37.48
C GLN A 546 30.83 12.80 37.58
N ASN A 547 31.03 11.50 37.35
CA ASN A 547 32.33 10.84 37.51
C ASN A 547 32.87 10.35 36.16
N GLU A 548 34.16 10.01 36.11
CA GLU A 548 34.81 9.53 34.88
C GLU A 548 34.19 8.22 34.36
N THR A 549 33.95 7.25 35.26
CA THR A 549 33.24 6.01 34.94
C THR A 549 31.83 6.27 34.40
N GLU A 550 31.10 7.25 34.95
CA GLU A 550 29.76 7.61 34.44
C GLU A 550 29.84 8.23 33.03
N ARG A 551 30.88 9.04 32.75
CA ARG A 551 31.09 9.65 31.43
C ARG A 551 31.42 8.60 30.36
N GLU A 552 32.29 7.65 30.68
CA GLU A 552 32.66 6.56 29.78
C GLU A 552 31.48 5.62 29.52
N LEU A 553 30.71 5.27 30.56
CA LEU A 553 29.50 4.46 30.42
C LEU A 553 28.40 5.20 29.65
N ALA A 554 28.19 6.50 29.89
CA ALA A 554 27.22 7.30 29.14
C ALA A 554 27.60 7.41 27.66
N ALA A 555 28.89 7.58 27.35
CA ALA A 555 29.38 7.59 25.97
C ALA A 555 29.22 6.21 25.29
N LEU A 556 29.59 5.13 25.98
CA LEU A 556 29.41 3.76 25.47
C LEU A 556 27.94 3.46 25.18
N LEU A 557 27.04 3.80 26.10
CA LEU A 557 25.60 3.62 25.91
C LEU A 557 25.07 4.55 24.83
N GLY A 558 25.57 5.77 24.71
CA GLY A 558 25.21 6.70 23.63
C GLY A 558 25.64 6.21 22.26
N GLU A 559 26.82 5.60 22.13
CA GLU A 559 27.29 4.95 20.90
C GLU A 559 26.44 3.73 20.53
N LEU A 560 26.17 2.87 21.52
CA LEU A 560 25.45 1.62 21.33
C LEU A 560 23.96 1.83 21.02
N LEU A 561 23.33 2.78 21.73
CA LEU A 561 21.91 3.10 21.60
C LEU A 561 21.65 4.25 20.62
N ARG A 562 22.70 4.91 20.11
CA ARG A 562 22.63 6.10 19.23
C ARG A 562 21.79 7.23 19.83
N VAL A 563 21.99 7.49 21.12
CA VAL A 563 21.31 8.56 21.88
C VAL A 563 22.36 9.52 22.44
N ASP A 564 22.22 10.83 22.19
CA ASP A 564 23.08 11.87 22.77
C ASP A 564 22.22 13.11 23.12
N PRO A 565 22.21 13.60 24.38
CA PRO A 565 22.99 13.17 25.54
C PRO A 565 22.35 12.08 26.39
N VAL A 566 23.17 11.20 26.97
CA VAL A 566 22.75 10.21 27.99
C VAL A 566 22.97 10.77 29.40
N GLY A 567 21.90 10.86 30.19
CA GLY A 567 21.94 11.34 31.58
C GLY A 567 22.28 10.22 32.58
N ARG A 568 22.84 10.60 33.73
CA ARG A 568 23.29 9.63 34.75
C ARG A 568 22.17 8.79 35.37
N ASN A 569 20.95 9.33 35.39
CA ASN A 569 19.75 8.69 35.94
C ASN A 569 18.87 8.07 34.85
N ASP A 570 19.38 7.98 33.62
CA ASP A 570 18.63 7.40 32.51
C ASP A 570 18.73 5.88 32.60
N SER A 571 17.57 5.23 32.62
CA SER A 571 17.49 3.76 32.59
C SER A 571 17.85 3.28 31.19
N PHE A 572 18.73 2.28 31.12
CA PHE A 572 19.14 1.64 29.87
C PHE A 572 17.95 1.15 29.01
N TYR A 573 16.90 0.65 29.67
CA TYR A 573 15.71 0.15 29.00
C TYR A 573 14.80 1.27 28.51
N ASP A 574 14.73 2.39 29.25
CA ASP A 574 13.94 3.56 28.85
C ASP A 574 14.59 4.29 27.64
N LEU A 575 15.91 4.15 27.49
CA LEU A 575 16.67 4.58 26.32
C LEU A 575 16.55 3.62 25.12
N GLY A 576 15.78 2.53 25.24
CA GLY A 576 15.54 1.57 24.15
C GLY A 576 16.49 0.37 24.11
N GLY A 577 17.16 0.07 25.22
CA GLY A 577 17.94 -1.15 25.41
C GLY A 577 17.07 -2.40 25.61
N HIS A 578 17.60 -3.57 25.23
CA HIS A 578 17.00 -4.89 25.45
C HIS A 578 18.08 -5.93 25.78
N SER A 579 17.70 -7.15 26.16
CA SER A 579 18.60 -8.18 26.72
C SER A 579 19.82 -8.51 25.83
N LEU A 580 19.66 -8.53 24.50
CA LEU A 580 20.79 -8.72 23.58
C LEU A 580 21.78 -7.55 23.60
N LEU A 581 21.30 -6.31 23.63
CA LEU A 581 22.15 -5.13 23.76
C LEU A 581 22.79 -5.07 25.15
N ALA A 582 22.07 -5.48 26.20
CA ALA A 582 22.60 -5.56 27.55
C ALA A 582 23.80 -6.54 27.62
N ALA A 583 23.71 -7.70 26.96
CA ALA A 583 24.83 -8.62 26.84
C ALA A 583 26.04 -7.99 26.11
N GLN A 584 25.80 -7.19 25.06
CA GLN A 584 26.85 -6.44 24.38
C GLN A 584 27.47 -5.35 25.28
N VAL A 585 26.68 -4.71 26.14
CA VAL A 585 27.18 -3.75 27.14
C VAL A 585 28.21 -4.42 28.05
N LEU A 586 27.96 -5.65 28.52
CA LEU A 586 28.95 -6.37 29.35
C LEU A 586 30.26 -6.63 28.62
N SER A 587 30.19 -7.09 27.37
CA SER A 587 31.38 -7.32 26.55
C SER A 587 32.17 -6.04 26.31
N LEU A 588 31.49 -4.91 26.05
CA LEU A 588 32.13 -3.62 25.85
C LEU A 588 32.72 -3.03 27.14
N ILE A 589 32.11 -3.29 28.30
CA ILE A 589 32.66 -2.92 29.61
C ILE A 589 33.93 -3.72 29.90
N GLU A 590 33.92 -5.03 29.63
CA GLU A 590 35.10 -5.87 29.78
C GLU A 590 36.25 -5.41 28.87
N GLU A 591 35.93 -5.09 27.61
CA GLU A 591 36.90 -4.63 26.61
C GLU A 591 37.48 -3.24 26.93
N ARG A 592 36.63 -2.26 27.28
CA ARG A 592 37.03 -0.85 27.41
C ARG A 592 37.38 -0.43 28.84
N LEU A 593 36.78 -1.06 29.85
CA LEU A 593 36.96 -0.69 31.27
C LEU A 593 37.75 -1.74 32.05
N HIS A 594 38.08 -2.88 31.44
CA HIS A 594 38.83 -4.00 32.01
C HIS A 594 38.24 -4.54 33.31
N VAL A 595 36.91 -4.54 33.42
CA VAL A 595 36.17 -5.05 34.58
C VAL A 595 35.23 -6.15 34.13
N GLN A 596 35.36 -7.33 34.73
CA GLN A 596 34.41 -8.41 34.54
C GLN A 596 33.21 -8.22 35.48
N LEU A 597 32.02 -8.13 34.91
CA LEU A 597 30.77 -8.05 35.65
C LEU A 597 29.98 -9.34 35.50
N SER A 598 29.40 -9.82 36.60
CA SER A 598 28.52 -10.99 36.56
C SER A 598 27.28 -10.71 35.70
N PRO A 599 26.89 -11.61 34.77
CA PRO A 599 25.68 -11.46 33.98
C PRO A 599 24.41 -11.27 34.82
N ILE A 600 24.41 -11.76 36.06
CA ILE A 600 23.32 -11.61 37.05
C ILE A 600 23.00 -10.14 37.31
N VAL A 601 23.97 -9.22 37.17
CA VAL A 601 23.78 -7.78 37.36
C VAL A 601 22.72 -7.20 36.41
N LEU A 602 22.66 -7.70 35.16
CA LEU A 602 21.70 -7.22 34.16
C LEU A 602 20.27 -7.75 34.36
N PHE A 603 20.12 -8.84 35.12
CA PHE A 603 18.83 -9.52 35.34
C PHE A 603 18.12 -9.09 36.62
N ARG A 604 18.72 -8.19 37.43
CA ARG A 604 18.13 -7.66 38.67
C ARG A 604 17.02 -6.63 38.44
N GLY A 605 16.83 -6.17 37.20
CA GLY A 605 15.83 -5.17 36.83
C GLY A 605 16.40 -4.10 35.90
N PRO A 606 15.63 -3.04 35.60
CA PRO A 606 16.16 -1.88 34.90
C PRO A 606 17.27 -1.22 35.72
N PHE A 607 18.33 -0.76 35.05
CA PHE A 607 19.49 -0.12 35.67
C PHE A 607 19.80 1.21 34.97
N THR A 608 20.34 2.14 35.74
CA THR A 608 20.80 3.47 35.29
C THR A 608 22.32 3.53 35.10
N VAL A 609 22.82 4.59 34.48
CA VAL A 609 24.27 4.83 34.34
C VAL A 609 24.96 4.92 35.71
N ALA A 610 24.32 5.58 36.69
CA ALA A 610 24.86 5.72 38.04
C ALA A 610 24.95 4.37 38.78
N GLU A 611 23.91 3.54 38.70
CA GLU A 611 23.90 2.20 39.32
C GLU A 611 24.92 1.24 38.68
N LEU A 612 25.05 1.32 37.35
CA LEU A 612 26.06 0.56 36.62
C LEU A 612 27.47 1.02 36.99
N ALA A 613 27.71 2.34 37.09
CA ALA A 613 28.99 2.89 37.53
C ALA A 613 29.35 2.46 38.96
N GLN A 614 28.37 2.40 39.86
CA GLN A 614 28.56 1.88 41.21
C GLN A 614 28.95 0.41 41.20
N THR A 615 28.28 -0.41 40.38
CA THR A 615 28.58 -1.85 40.29
C THR A 615 29.98 -2.10 39.71
N VAL A 616 30.41 -1.29 38.73
CA VAL A 616 31.79 -1.30 38.21
C VAL A 616 32.80 -0.93 39.31
N HIS A 617 32.47 0.05 40.15
CA HIS A 617 33.33 0.47 41.25
C HIS A 617 33.46 -0.61 42.33
N GLU A 618 32.34 -1.23 42.74
CA GLU A 618 32.32 -2.33 43.71
C GLU A 618 33.11 -3.55 43.22
N SER A 619 33.00 -3.90 41.94
CA SER A 619 33.79 -4.98 41.33
C SER A 619 35.30 -4.67 41.34
N ARG A 620 35.69 -3.42 41.08
CA ARG A 620 37.10 -2.99 41.17
C ARG A 620 37.66 -3.08 42.59
N LEU A 621 36.87 -2.73 43.61
CA LEU A 621 37.27 -2.84 45.02
C LEU A 621 37.45 -4.29 45.45
N GLN A 622 36.52 -5.18 45.05
CA GLN A 622 36.63 -6.61 45.37
C GLN A 622 37.85 -7.27 44.72
N ALA A 623 38.17 -6.90 43.48
CA ALA A 623 39.37 -7.38 42.80
C ALA A 623 40.67 -6.83 43.43
N ALA A 624 40.63 -5.61 43.98
CA ALA A 624 41.76 -5.03 44.70
C ALA A 624 41.98 -5.70 46.07
N ASP A 625 40.90 -5.93 46.83
CA ASP A 625 40.95 -6.63 48.12
C ASP A 625 41.44 -8.08 47.96
N GLU A 626 40.99 -8.80 46.93
CA GLU A 626 41.50 -10.15 46.63
C GLU A 626 42.98 -10.12 46.22
N GLY A 627 43.41 -9.11 45.48
CA GLY A 627 44.81 -8.91 45.09
C GLY A 627 45.72 -8.63 46.30
N GLU A 628 45.31 -7.73 47.20
CA GLU A 628 46.02 -7.46 48.46
C GLU A 628 46.02 -8.68 49.38
N LEU A 629 44.92 -9.45 49.45
CA LEU A 629 44.87 -10.70 50.21
C LEU A 629 45.81 -11.76 49.62
N LEU A 630 45.90 -11.85 48.29
CA LEU A 630 46.83 -12.75 47.58
C LEU A 630 48.28 -12.33 47.75
N GLU A 631 48.60 -11.02 47.74
CA GLU A 631 49.93 -10.51 48.07
C GLU A 631 50.30 -10.86 49.51
N VAL A 632 49.42 -10.58 50.48
CA VAL A 632 49.64 -10.92 51.90
C VAL A 632 49.76 -12.43 52.12
N LEU A 633 48.94 -13.24 51.45
CA LEU A 633 49.03 -14.71 51.51
C LEU A 633 50.32 -15.22 50.87
N SER A 634 50.79 -14.61 49.78
CA SER A 634 52.07 -14.96 49.15
C SER A 634 53.27 -14.58 50.02
N GLU A 635 53.22 -13.44 50.72
CA GLU A 635 54.24 -13.04 51.69
C GLU A 635 54.26 -13.97 52.92
N LEU A 636 53.12 -14.57 53.27
CA LEU A 636 53.00 -15.55 54.35
C LEU A 636 53.46 -16.96 53.95
N ASP A 637 53.24 -17.38 52.69
CA ASP A 637 53.69 -18.68 52.18
C ASP A 637 55.21 -18.73 51.94
N ASP A 638 55.87 -17.58 51.78
CA ASP A 638 57.33 -17.46 51.66
C ASP A 638 58.06 -17.42 53.03
N LEU A 639 57.32 -17.35 54.15
CA LEU A 639 57.88 -17.42 55.50
C LEU A 639 58.05 -18.87 55.96
N SER A 640 59.22 -19.21 56.48
CA SER A 640 59.47 -20.54 57.04
C SER A 640 58.72 -20.76 58.37
N ASP A 641 58.39 -22.01 58.69
CA ASP A 641 57.74 -22.39 59.97
C ASP A 641 58.46 -21.88 61.23
N GLU A 642 59.76 -21.56 61.14
CA GLU A 642 60.55 -20.94 62.21
C GLU A 642 60.29 -19.42 62.34
N GLU A 643 60.04 -18.71 61.24
CA GLU A 643 59.77 -17.26 61.21
C GLU A 643 58.34 -16.93 61.66
N VAL A 644 57.38 -17.76 61.26
CA VAL A 644 55.97 -17.65 61.72
C VAL A 644 55.86 -17.85 63.24
N ARG A 645 56.69 -18.74 63.82
CA ARG A 645 56.77 -18.93 65.27
C ARG A 645 57.43 -17.78 66.02
N ALA A 646 58.38 -17.08 65.40
CA ALA A 646 59.01 -15.90 66.00
C ALA A 646 58.03 -14.71 66.07
N LEU A 647 57.24 -14.47 65.00
CA LEU A 647 56.26 -13.39 64.94
C LEU A 647 55.09 -13.57 65.94
N LEU A 648 54.67 -14.81 66.22
CA LEU A 648 53.63 -15.09 67.22
C LEU A 648 54.10 -14.96 68.68
N LEU A 649 55.42 -14.92 68.92
CA LEU A 649 56.01 -14.73 70.26
C LEU A 649 56.29 -13.26 70.59
N GLU A 650 56.41 -12.36 69.60
CA GLU A 650 56.60 -10.91 69.83
C GLU A 650 55.26 -10.15 70.00
N GLY A 651 54.11 -10.80 69.77
CA GLY A 651 52.78 -10.20 69.83
C GLY A 651 51.98 -10.42 71.13
N SER A 652 52.57 -10.97 72.19
CA SER A 652 51.92 -11.16 73.50
C SER A 652 52.36 -10.15 74.55
#